data_AF-A0AAD5RWF9-F1
#
_entry.id   AF-A0AAD5RWF9-F1
#
_cell.length_a   1.000
_cell.length_b   1.000
_cell.length_c   1.000
_cell.angle_alpha   90.00
_cell.angle_beta   90.00
_cell.angle_gamma   90.00
#
_symmetry.space_group_name_H-M   'P 1'
#
loop_
_entity.id
_entity.type
_entity.pdbx_description
1 polymer ?
#
loop_
_entity_poly.entity_id
_entity_poly.type
_entity_poly.pdbx_seq_one_letter_code
_entity_poly.pdbx_strand_id
1 'polypeptide(L)'
;MADAAFKPEKDFSKEADKQIAESEKLAKTNIHSAIEKLTLLEKQTRQASDLASTSRILIAIVSICKDAGDWSLLTDQVSVLSKKHGQLKQAITNMVQKVMTLLDDTPNKKTKLAVIETLRTVTEGKIFVEVERARVTKILSDIKKEEGDIKSATDILCELQVETFGSMSKREKTDFILAQVSLCIEVGDWNQAGILSRKISTNYLARKPKKTPEQLEKEKKDREKKKARGEEVPEAQADDVTDLKLRYYEQQIILAKHDSKYLDVCKHYRQVLDTEAVEEDDNKLKPVLQRIIYFVILAPYDNEQHDLLQRIYRDTRNSLVPPEEDLLKRFTVHELMRWPEVAKTYGPHLCNTDVFDVKPGQSSDEKAHQRWLDLRKRVIEHNVRVIAKYYTRIQMGRLTQLLDLNEEETEKYISELVTNKTVYAKIDRPARIVSFAKPRDADDVLNEWSSNMKSLLGLLERIDHLITKEEMMARIQPASGPEQNIGRVTEWSIANVALRMTMSAGASQPGSTAGKSVKDKKSAGKQQIKFLMLHGYTQSGPLFRAKTRAIEKLVAKSLSPFGFLPVLFYPTAPIKLSPSDIPGYSPAEGAEEDDAYEPEAYAWFRKEEATGQYRHFSEGMEALSKAIEEAGGVDGVVGFSQGGAVAVMVASALESQARDLSSVPGAHKPWVEKLRAANGETPLKFAVSYSGFWGPPEDLQWLYDPRIETPTLHYLGSLDSVVVESRSTALVDRCKQPIVVTHPGGHYVPVNREWVNPLTGFIKDSVTPKKEKDESEDEFAALG
;
A
#
# COMPACT_ATOMS: atom_id res chain seq x y z
N MET A 1 16.35 21.33 13.85
CA MET A 1 16.23 22.79 14.01
C MET A 1 17.56 23.42 13.65
N ALA A 2 17.59 24.40 12.74
CA ALA A 2 18.81 25.08 12.36
C ALA A 2 19.25 25.98 13.53
N ASP A 3 20.43 25.72 14.10
CA ASP A 3 21.09 26.62 15.05
C ASP A 3 21.22 27.97 14.35
N ALA A 4 20.54 28.99 14.87
CA ALA A 4 20.70 30.36 14.41
C ALA A 4 22.18 30.71 14.52
N ALA A 5 22.85 30.95 13.39
CA ALA A 5 24.24 31.33 13.35
C ALA A 5 24.39 32.65 14.14
N PHE A 6 24.92 32.55 15.37
CA PHE A 6 25.34 33.73 16.12
C PHE A 6 26.31 34.50 15.24
N LYS A 7 26.01 35.77 14.95
CA LYS A 7 26.97 36.64 14.28
C LYS A 7 28.22 36.71 15.15
N PRO A 8 29.43 36.51 14.59
CA PRO A 8 30.66 36.61 15.36
C PRO A 8 30.73 38.00 15.97
N GLU A 9 30.98 38.07 17.28
CA GLU A 9 31.13 39.36 17.98
C GLU A 9 32.40 40.09 17.50
N LYS A 10 33.38 39.32 17.00
CA LYS A 10 34.64 39.80 16.45
C LYS A 10 35.17 38.82 15.42
N ASP A 11 35.58 39.33 14.26
CA ASP A 11 36.21 38.55 13.19
C ASP A 11 37.72 38.38 13.46
N PHE A 12 38.14 37.13 13.66
CA PHE A 12 39.54 36.77 13.87
C PHE A 12 40.20 36.18 12.63
N SER A 13 39.57 36.28 11.46
CA SER A 13 40.00 35.56 10.25
C SER A 13 41.46 35.81 9.86
N LYS A 14 41.89 37.07 9.86
CA LYS A 14 43.27 37.49 9.53
C LYS A 14 44.30 37.05 10.57
N GLU A 15 43.94 37.08 11.84
CA GLU A 15 44.82 36.66 12.93
C GLU A 15 44.99 35.14 12.91
N ALA A 16 43.91 34.41 12.63
CA ALA A 16 43.95 32.97 12.42
C ALA A 16 44.87 32.59 11.24
N ASP A 17 44.77 33.27 10.10
CA ASP A 17 45.64 32.96 8.94
C ASP A 17 47.13 33.18 9.25
N LYS A 18 47.45 34.29 9.92
CA LYS A 18 48.82 34.59 10.32
C LYS A 18 49.35 33.55 11.31
N GLN A 19 48.57 33.25 12.36
CA GLN A 19 49.00 32.39 13.44
C GLN A 19 49.03 30.90 13.05
N ILE A 20 48.15 30.46 12.14
CA ILE A 20 48.23 29.13 11.53
C ILE A 20 49.53 28.99 10.75
N ALA A 21 49.87 29.94 9.87
CA ALA A 21 51.11 29.88 9.10
C ALA A 21 52.38 29.95 9.97
N GLU A 22 52.36 30.73 11.05
CA GLU A 22 53.46 30.76 12.02
C GLU A 22 53.58 29.44 12.80
N SER A 23 52.47 28.86 13.23
CA SER A 23 52.44 27.59 13.96
C SER A 23 52.83 26.41 13.07
N GLU A 24 52.46 26.39 11.79
CA GLU A 24 52.91 25.35 10.83
C GLU A 24 54.43 25.38 10.62
N LYS A 25 55.03 26.58 10.57
CA LYS A 25 56.50 26.71 10.51
C LYS A 25 57.16 26.24 11.79
N LEU A 26 56.59 26.63 12.94
CA LEU A 26 57.11 26.32 14.27
C LEU A 26 56.98 24.82 14.59
N ALA A 27 55.94 24.16 14.08
CA ALA A 27 55.71 22.73 14.23
C ALA A 27 56.85 21.87 13.67
N LYS A 28 57.62 22.36 12.68
CA LYS A 28 58.81 21.67 12.17
C LYS A 28 59.94 21.55 13.19
N THR A 29 59.96 22.43 14.19
CA THR A 29 60.96 22.45 15.27
C THR A 29 60.40 21.99 16.61
N ASN A 30 59.19 22.41 16.99
CA ASN A 30 58.56 22.04 18.25
C ASN A 30 57.02 22.05 18.14
N ILE A 31 56.45 20.85 18.09
CA ILE A 31 55.01 20.60 17.88
C ILE A 31 54.17 21.10 19.06
N HIS A 32 54.59 20.82 20.31
CA HIS A 32 53.83 21.22 21.49
C HIS A 32 53.65 22.73 21.59
N SER A 33 54.73 23.49 21.32
CA SER A 33 54.67 24.96 21.34
C SER A 33 53.79 25.54 20.21
N ALA A 34 53.69 24.86 19.06
CA ALA A 34 52.80 25.25 17.97
C ALA A 34 51.32 25.03 18.35
N ILE A 35 51.01 23.89 18.99
CA ILE A 35 49.67 23.56 19.46
C ILE A 35 49.23 24.49 20.58
N GLU A 36 50.10 24.82 21.54
CA GLU A 36 49.77 25.78 22.61
C GLU A 36 49.38 27.15 22.05
N LYS A 37 50.15 27.67 21.08
CA LYS A 37 49.83 28.94 20.40
C LYS A 37 48.46 28.90 19.72
N LEU A 38 48.14 27.80 19.01
CA LEU A 38 46.83 27.64 18.37
C LEU A 38 45.71 27.45 19.38
N THR A 39 45.97 26.79 20.50
CA THR A 39 45.00 26.54 21.57
C THR A 39 44.61 27.83 22.31
N LEU A 40 45.55 28.77 22.45
CA LEU A 40 45.28 30.10 22.99
C LEU A 40 44.36 30.90 22.06
N LEU A 41 44.62 30.88 20.75
CA LEU A 41 43.78 31.56 19.77
C LEU A 41 42.40 30.89 19.66
N GLU A 42 42.34 29.56 19.69
CA GLU A 42 41.09 28.78 19.73
C GLU A 42 40.18 29.22 20.89
N LYS A 43 40.75 29.48 22.08
CA LYS A 43 39.98 29.98 23.22
C LYS A 43 39.34 31.34 22.91
N GLN A 44 40.07 32.25 22.26
CA GLN A 44 39.57 33.58 21.91
C GLN A 44 38.49 33.52 20.83
N THR A 45 38.71 32.73 19.77
CA THR A 45 37.75 32.59 18.65
C THR A 45 36.48 31.87 19.10
N ARG A 46 36.60 30.88 19.99
CA ARG A 46 35.45 30.19 20.61
C ARG A 46 34.63 31.15 21.47
N GLN A 47 35.28 31.95 22.31
CA GLN A 47 34.60 32.94 23.15
C GLN A 47 33.87 34.00 22.32
N ALA A 48 34.41 34.37 21.17
CA ALA A 48 33.77 35.32 20.23
C ALA A 48 32.73 34.69 19.29
N SER A 49 32.44 33.39 19.45
CA SER A 49 31.56 32.61 18.56
C SER A 49 31.94 32.67 17.07
N ASP A 50 33.24 32.85 16.76
CA ASP A 50 33.75 32.86 15.38
C ASP A 50 33.95 31.42 14.88
N LEU A 51 32.91 30.89 14.22
CA LEU A 51 32.91 29.53 13.65
C LEU A 51 33.99 29.32 12.59
N ALA A 52 34.20 30.31 11.71
CA ALA A 52 35.11 30.16 10.57
C ALA A 52 36.56 30.05 11.03
N SER A 53 36.98 30.91 11.96
CA SER A 53 38.33 30.86 12.52
C SER A 53 38.52 29.65 13.44
N THR A 54 37.54 29.35 14.30
CA THR A 54 37.62 28.19 15.21
C THR A 54 37.73 26.87 14.43
N SER A 55 36.94 26.69 13.37
CA SER A 55 37.02 25.49 12.51
C SER A 55 38.39 25.33 11.86
N ARG A 56 38.95 26.42 11.31
CA ARG A 56 40.28 26.40 10.68
C ARG A 56 41.39 26.10 11.69
N ILE A 57 41.31 26.65 12.91
CA ILE A 57 42.30 26.38 13.97
C ILE A 57 42.26 24.91 14.39
N LEU A 58 41.07 24.32 14.59
CA LEU A 58 40.94 22.89 14.91
C LEU A 58 41.51 22.01 13.80
N ILE A 59 41.20 22.31 12.54
CA ILE A 59 41.75 21.60 11.37
C ILE A 59 43.28 21.72 11.31
N ALA A 60 43.83 22.89 11.61
CA ALA A 60 45.27 23.13 11.63
C ALA A 60 45.97 22.30 12.73
N ILE A 61 45.41 22.24 13.95
CA ILE A 61 45.96 21.42 15.04
C ILE A 61 46.02 19.94 14.63
N VAL A 62 44.96 19.41 14.03
CA VAL A 62 44.92 18.02 13.55
C VAL A 62 45.93 17.79 12.42
N SER A 63 46.03 18.73 11.47
CA SER A 63 46.95 18.62 10.33
C SER A 63 48.41 18.67 10.78
N ILE A 64 48.76 19.53 11.73
CA ILE A 64 50.10 19.61 12.32
C ILE A 64 50.49 18.28 12.99
N CYS A 65 49.58 17.65 13.75
CA CYS A 65 49.88 16.34 14.36
C CYS A 65 50.11 15.26 13.28
N LYS A 66 49.34 15.30 12.19
CA LYS A 66 49.49 14.37 11.07
C LYS A 66 50.80 14.57 10.32
N ASP A 67 51.16 15.81 9.99
CA ASP A 67 52.40 16.14 9.26
C ASP A 67 53.66 15.80 10.07
N ALA A 68 53.56 15.83 11.40
CA ALA A 68 54.61 15.36 12.30
C ALA A 68 54.67 13.82 12.46
N GLY A 69 53.66 13.10 11.97
CA GLY A 69 53.54 11.64 12.13
C GLY A 69 53.14 11.18 13.55
N ASP A 70 52.78 12.10 14.45
CA ASP A 70 52.40 11.78 15.83
C ASP A 70 50.88 11.61 15.96
N TRP A 71 50.43 10.39 15.67
CA TRP A 71 49.02 10.01 15.74
C TRP A 71 48.48 9.87 17.17
N SER A 72 49.35 9.64 18.16
CA SER A 72 48.94 9.59 19.57
C SER A 72 48.57 10.98 20.05
N LEU A 73 49.41 11.97 19.72
CA LEU A 73 49.12 13.36 20.01
C LEU A 73 47.86 13.83 19.29
N LEU A 74 47.64 13.38 18.05
CA LEU A 74 46.41 13.66 17.31
C LEU A 74 45.17 13.17 18.06
N THR A 75 45.16 11.91 18.53
CA THR A 75 44.01 11.35 19.27
C THR A 75 43.75 12.09 20.57
N ASP A 76 44.81 12.48 21.28
CA ASP A 76 44.71 13.26 22.52
C ASP A 76 44.12 14.65 22.26
N GLN A 77 44.60 15.35 21.23
CA GLN A 77 44.08 16.68 20.88
C GLN A 77 42.62 16.62 20.44
N VAL A 78 42.23 15.62 19.64
CA VAL A 78 40.83 15.43 19.22
C VAL A 78 39.92 15.18 20.43
N SER A 79 40.37 14.35 21.39
CA SER A 79 39.65 14.09 22.64
C SER A 79 39.51 15.35 23.50
N VAL A 80 40.60 16.12 23.67
CA VAL A 80 40.59 17.35 24.47
C VAL A 80 39.71 18.42 23.83
N LEU A 81 39.91 18.73 22.54
CA LEU A 81 39.22 19.82 21.84
C LEU A 81 37.70 19.55 21.72
N SER A 82 37.30 18.29 21.62
CA SER A 82 35.89 17.88 21.53
C SER A 82 35.16 17.84 22.88
N LYS A 83 35.89 17.78 24.01
CA LYS A 83 35.36 17.82 25.38
C LYS A 83 35.41 19.22 26.01
N LYS A 84 36.02 20.21 25.33
CA LYS A 84 36.09 21.59 25.85
C LYS A 84 34.69 22.20 26.01
N HIS A 85 34.45 22.77 27.19
CA HIS A 85 33.20 23.46 27.51
C HIS A 85 32.97 24.65 26.57
N GLY A 86 31.78 24.72 25.97
CA GLY A 86 31.36 25.79 25.07
C GLY A 86 31.96 25.72 23.66
N GLN A 87 32.49 24.57 23.23
CA GLN A 87 32.98 24.41 21.86
C GLN A 87 31.85 24.45 20.83
N LEU A 88 32.10 25.05 19.67
CA LEU A 88 31.13 25.18 18.58
C LEU A 88 30.90 23.82 17.91
N LYS A 89 29.63 23.37 17.86
CA LYS A 89 29.23 22.06 17.31
C LYS A 89 29.73 21.83 15.87
N GLN A 90 29.56 22.83 15.00
CA GLN A 90 30.01 22.75 13.61
C GLN A 90 31.54 22.73 13.50
N ALA A 91 32.27 23.36 14.42
CA ALA A 91 33.73 23.30 14.44
C ALA A 91 34.23 21.89 14.82
N ILE A 92 33.58 21.22 15.78
CA ILE A 92 33.83 19.80 16.10
C ILE A 92 33.52 18.92 14.89
N THR A 93 32.40 19.16 14.20
CA THR A 93 31.99 18.41 13.01
C THR A 93 33.07 18.49 11.92
N ASN A 94 33.51 19.70 11.59
CA ASN A 94 34.56 19.94 10.60
C ASN A 94 35.89 19.28 11.00
N MET A 95 36.24 19.31 12.28
CA MET A 95 37.43 18.64 12.81
C MET A 95 37.33 17.12 12.66
N VAL A 96 36.22 16.51 13.08
CA VAL A 96 35.97 15.05 12.97
C VAL A 96 35.99 14.60 11.51
N GLN A 97 35.30 15.31 10.62
CA GLN A 97 35.30 15.03 9.18
C GLN A 97 36.72 15.09 8.60
N LYS A 98 37.53 16.08 9.01
CA LYS A 98 38.93 16.14 8.61
C LYS A 98 39.72 14.93 9.09
N VAL A 99 39.60 14.53 10.36
CA VAL A 99 40.28 13.33 10.89
C VAL A 99 39.86 12.08 10.12
N MET A 100 38.58 11.94 9.77
CA MET A 100 38.09 10.81 8.96
C MET A 100 38.77 10.73 7.58
N THR A 101 39.00 11.87 6.92
CA THR A 101 39.73 11.88 5.62
C THR A 101 41.19 11.47 5.75
N LEU A 102 41.77 11.53 6.96
CA LEU A 102 43.16 11.16 7.23
C LEU A 102 43.32 9.69 7.63
N LEU A 103 42.24 8.92 7.79
CA LEU A 103 42.31 7.54 8.27
C LEU A 103 43.09 6.62 7.31
N ASP A 104 43.05 6.89 6.01
CA ASP A 104 43.76 6.10 5.00
C ASP A 104 45.25 6.43 4.91
N ASP A 105 45.67 7.59 5.44
CA ASP A 105 47.08 8.01 5.54
C ASP A 105 47.80 7.41 6.76
N THR A 106 47.11 6.57 7.54
CA THR A 106 47.69 5.99 8.76
C THR A 106 48.79 4.97 8.43
N PRO A 107 49.92 4.96 9.18
CA PRO A 107 51.10 4.18 8.83
C PRO A 107 50.92 2.68 9.07
N ASN A 108 50.02 2.29 9.97
CA ASN A 108 49.77 0.90 10.30
C ASN A 108 48.31 0.71 10.78
N LYS A 109 47.84 -0.54 10.69
CA LYS A 109 46.46 -0.92 11.06
C LYS A 109 46.14 -0.66 12.54
N LYS A 110 47.12 -0.79 13.43
CA LYS A 110 46.95 -0.55 14.88
C LYS A 110 46.67 0.93 15.17
N THR A 111 47.38 1.84 14.51
CA THR A 111 47.15 3.29 14.58
C THR A 111 45.80 3.64 13.98
N LYS A 112 45.40 3.00 12.85
CA LYS A 112 44.06 3.17 12.27
C LYS A 112 42.95 2.83 13.27
N LEU A 113 43.06 1.69 13.96
CA LEU A 113 42.11 1.25 14.99
C LEU A 113 42.05 2.23 16.18
N ALA A 114 43.20 2.70 16.68
CA ALA A 114 43.24 3.63 17.80
C ALA A 114 42.56 4.97 17.48
N VAL A 115 42.76 5.49 16.26
CA VAL A 115 42.09 6.71 15.80
C VAL A 115 40.57 6.49 15.65
N ILE A 116 40.17 5.34 15.10
CA ILE A 116 38.75 4.95 14.96
C ILE A 116 38.05 4.85 16.32
N GLU A 117 38.67 4.19 17.30
CA GLU A 117 38.13 4.09 18.67
C GLU A 117 38.00 5.47 19.31
N THR A 118 39.02 6.31 19.18
CA THR A 118 38.97 7.70 19.67
C THR A 118 37.82 8.47 19.04
N LEU A 119 37.61 8.35 17.73
CA LEU A 119 36.50 8.99 17.04
C LEU A 119 35.14 8.45 17.51
N ARG A 120 35.00 7.14 17.75
CA ARG A 120 33.76 6.55 18.30
C ARG A 120 33.45 7.10 19.69
N THR A 121 34.44 7.18 20.58
CA THR A 121 34.27 7.76 21.93
C THR A 121 33.96 9.26 21.88
N VAL A 122 34.60 10.01 20.99
CA VAL A 122 34.42 11.46 20.88
C VAL A 122 33.05 11.85 20.31
N THR A 123 32.48 11.00 19.44
CA THR A 123 31.19 11.22 18.79
C THR A 123 30.00 10.60 19.53
N GLU A 124 30.26 9.82 20.58
CA GLU A 124 29.24 9.19 21.41
C GLU A 124 28.32 10.24 22.07
N GLY A 125 27.00 10.02 21.98
CA GLY A 125 25.98 10.90 22.56
C GLY A 125 25.80 12.27 21.87
N LYS A 126 26.50 12.53 20.76
CA LYS A 126 26.44 13.83 20.06
C LYS A 126 25.64 13.73 18.76
N ILE A 127 24.38 14.20 18.79
CA ILE A 127 23.43 14.16 17.65
C ILE A 127 24.01 14.78 16.36
N PHE A 128 24.79 15.85 16.46
CA PHE A 128 25.31 16.58 15.29
C PHE A 128 26.51 15.90 14.58
N VAL A 129 27.07 14.82 15.14
CA VAL A 129 28.14 14.00 14.52
C VAL A 129 27.75 12.50 14.47
N GLU A 130 26.45 12.21 14.51
CA GLU A 130 25.93 10.84 14.51
C GLU A 130 26.23 10.09 13.19
N VAL A 131 26.23 10.81 12.07
CA VAL A 131 26.52 10.24 10.73
C VAL A 131 27.98 9.84 10.62
N GLU A 132 28.88 10.69 11.11
CA GLU A 132 30.32 10.46 11.18
C GLU A 132 30.62 9.25 12.07
N ARG A 133 29.96 9.15 13.23
CA ARG A 133 30.07 7.97 14.11
C ARG A 133 29.67 6.69 13.38
N ALA A 134 28.55 6.71 12.65
CA ALA A 134 28.07 5.55 11.90
C ALA A 134 29.09 5.10 10.84
N ARG A 135 29.63 6.04 10.05
CA ARG A 135 30.64 5.77 9.01
C ARG A 135 31.92 5.18 9.58
N VAL A 136 32.44 5.75 10.67
CA VAL A 136 33.64 5.24 11.34
C VAL A 136 33.42 3.84 11.92
N THR A 137 32.23 3.57 12.45
CA THR A 137 31.86 2.26 13.00
C THR A 137 31.73 1.21 11.90
N LYS A 138 31.23 1.58 10.70
CA LYS A 138 31.23 0.70 9.53
C LYS A 138 32.64 0.29 9.13
N ILE A 139 33.57 1.25 9.04
CA ILE A 139 34.99 0.96 8.74
C ILE A 139 35.57 -0.01 9.78
N LEU A 140 35.25 0.17 11.06
CA LEU A 140 35.70 -0.75 12.11
C LEU A 140 35.14 -2.18 11.92
N SER A 141 33.85 -2.28 11.60
CA SER A 141 33.18 -3.56 11.32
C SER A 141 33.81 -4.26 10.10
N ASP A 142 34.05 -3.52 9.02
CA ASP A 142 34.70 -4.04 7.80
C ASP A 142 36.12 -4.55 8.10
N ILE A 143 36.90 -3.79 8.88
CA ILE A 143 38.24 -4.22 9.33
C ILE A 143 38.18 -5.52 10.14
N LYS A 144 37.18 -5.67 11.03
CA LYS A 144 36.99 -6.87 11.85
C LYS A 144 36.55 -8.07 11.01
N LYS A 145 35.71 -7.84 10.00
CA LYS A 145 35.32 -8.85 9.01
C LYS A 145 36.53 -9.36 8.22
N GLU A 146 37.41 -8.47 7.77
CA GLU A 146 38.66 -8.83 7.09
C GLU A 146 39.62 -9.64 7.98
N GLU A 147 39.57 -9.44 9.30
CA GLU A 147 40.32 -10.25 10.29
C GLU A 147 39.72 -11.64 10.51
N GLY A 148 38.57 -11.94 9.91
CA GLY A 148 37.81 -13.18 10.12
C GLY A 148 36.96 -13.18 11.40
N ASP A 149 36.93 -12.06 12.14
CA ASP A 149 36.10 -11.90 13.34
C ASP A 149 34.73 -11.32 12.98
N ILE A 150 33.92 -12.17 12.33
CA ILE A 150 32.58 -11.79 11.83
C ILE A 150 31.61 -11.50 13.00
N LYS A 151 31.77 -12.17 14.15
CA LYS A 151 30.90 -11.96 15.32
C LYS A 151 31.08 -10.56 15.88
N SER A 152 32.32 -10.17 16.20
CA SER A 152 32.58 -8.81 16.68
C SER A 152 32.20 -7.75 15.65
N ALA A 153 32.43 -8.01 14.35
CA ALA A 153 32.00 -7.11 13.29
C ALA A 153 30.48 -6.90 13.28
N THR A 154 29.70 -7.97 13.51
CA THR A 154 28.23 -7.94 13.57
C THR A 154 27.76 -7.18 14.79
N ASP A 155 28.29 -7.47 15.98
CA ASP A 155 27.89 -6.82 17.23
C ASP A 155 28.12 -5.30 17.16
N ILE A 156 29.30 -4.89 16.68
CA ILE A 156 29.68 -3.47 16.52
C ILE A 156 28.74 -2.74 15.55
N LEU A 157 28.40 -3.35 14.42
CA LEU A 157 27.56 -2.68 13.41
C LEU A 157 26.08 -2.68 13.80
N CYS A 158 25.59 -3.75 14.43
CA CYS A 158 24.19 -3.89 14.84
C CYS A 158 23.82 -3.09 16.10
N GLU A 159 24.80 -2.69 16.91
CA GLU A 159 24.61 -1.74 18.02
C GLU A 159 24.07 -0.39 17.51
N LEU A 160 24.41 -0.01 16.27
CA LEU A 160 23.95 1.23 15.66
C LEU A 160 22.52 1.12 15.10
N GLN A 161 21.61 1.89 15.68
CA GLN A 161 20.24 2.05 15.18
C GLN A 161 20.17 3.15 14.09
N VAL A 162 20.76 2.90 12.93
CA VAL A 162 20.88 3.87 11.83
C VAL A 162 19.54 4.38 11.29
N GLU A 163 18.44 3.65 11.54
CA GLU A 163 17.09 4.05 11.16
C GLU A 163 16.64 5.35 11.86
N THR A 164 17.09 5.61 13.08
CA THR A 164 16.69 6.76 13.91
C THR A 164 17.40 8.06 13.51
N PHE A 165 18.54 7.99 12.82
CA PHE A 165 19.37 9.15 12.50
C PHE A 165 18.69 10.11 11.51
N GLY A 166 18.16 11.24 11.96
CA GLY A 166 17.39 12.16 11.12
C GLY A 166 18.22 12.82 10.00
N SER A 167 19.54 12.93 10.20
CA SER A 167 20.47 13.64 9.32
C SER A 167 21.04 12.79 8.17
N MET A 168 20.87 11.47 8.22
CA MET A 168 21.42 10.53 7.22
C MET A 168 20.50 10.37 6.00
N SER A 169 21.09 10.29 4.81
CA SER A 169 20.32 10.07 3.57
C SER A 169 19.62 8.70 3.57
N LYS A 170 18.45 8.59 2.92
CA LYS A 170 17.70 7.32 2.85
C LYS A 170 18.49 6.20 2.17
N ARG A 171 19.27 6.54 1.13
CA ARG A 171 20.14 5.60 0.42
C ARG A 171 21.17 5.01 1.37
N GLU A 172 21.90 5.88 2.07
CA GLU A 172 22.94 5.49 3.02
C GLU A 172 22.37 4.65 4.16
N LYS A 173 21.25 5.07 4.77
CA LYS A 173 20.54 4.26 5.78
C LYS A 173 20.25 2.85 5.30
N THR A 174 19.68 2.73 4.10
CA THR A 174 19.33 1.42 3.52
C THR A 174 20.59 0.57 3.35
N ASP A 175 21.68 1.17 2.87
CA ASP A 175 22.96 0.49 2.66
C ASP A 175 23.58 -0.03 3.97
N PHE A 176 23.46 0.74 5.06
CA PHE A 176 23.86 0.30 6.40
C PHE A 176 23.02 -0.88 6.91
N ILE A 177 21.70 -0.80 6.80
CA ILE A 177 20.82 -1.89 7.26
C ILE A 177 21.07 -3.16 6.44
N LEU A 178 21.29 -3.06 5.14
CA LEU A 178 21.65 -4.21 4.29
C LEU A 178 22.98 -4.84 4.70
N ALA A 179 23.97 -4.04 5.10
CA ALA A 179 25.24 -4.55 5.62
C ALA A 179 25.05 -5.28 6.96
N GLN A 180 24.24 -4.73 7.87
CA GLN A 180 23.88 -5.39 9.13
C GLN A 180 23.19 -6.74 8.89
N VAL A 181 22.20 -6.79 7.99
CA VAL A 181 21.50 -8.03 7.63
C VAL A 181 22.46 -9.05 7.02
N SER A 182 23.38 -8.62 6.15
CA SER A 182 24.39 -9.51 5.54
C SER A 182 25.28 -10.18 6.59
N LEU A 183 25.75 -9.39 7.56
CA LEU A 183 26.60 -9.89 8.65
C LEU A 183 25.83 -10.87 9.55
N CYS A 184 24.58 -10.56 9.91
CA CYS A 184 23.74 -11.49 10.68
C CYS A 184 23.52 -12.82 9.94
N ILE A 185 23.32 -12.79 8.61
CA ILE A 185 23.20 -14.00 7.79
C ILE A 185 24.50 -14.80 7.80
N GLU A 186 25.66 -14.16 7.66
CA GLU A 186 26.98 -14.82 7.70
C GLU A 186 27.30 -15.45 9.06
N VAL A 187 26.88 -14.81 10.16
CA VAL A 187 27.00 -15.36 11.53
C VAL A 187 26.00 -16.50 11.79
N GLY A 188 24.91 -16.57 11.03
CA GLY A 188 23.80 -17.50 11.24
C GLY A 188 22.75 -17.01 12.24
N ASP A 189 22.70 -15.71 12.55
CA ASP A 189 21.61 -15.11 13.33
C ASP A 189 20.44 -14.70 12.43
N TRP A 190 19.61 -15.69 12.12
CA TRP A 190 18.45 -15.53 11.24
C TRP A 190 17.35 -14.64 11.83
N ASN A 191 17.18 -14.64 13.15
CA ASN A 191 16.14 -13.86 13.82
C ASN A 191 16.46 -12.37 13.77
N GLN A 192 17.70 -12.00 14.11
CA GLN A 192 18.14 -10.62 14.06
C GLN A 192 18.13 -10.09 12.62
N ALA A 193 18.58 -10.89 11.64
CA ALA A 193 18.50 -10.55 10.22
C ALA A 193 17.05 -10.28 9.77
N GLY A 194 16.09 -11.10 10.21
CA GLY A 194 14.66 -10.91 9.97
C GLY A 194 14.11 -9.62 10.59
N ILE A 195 14.53 -9.26 11.80
CA ILE A 195 14.12 -8.01 12.47
C ILE A 195 14.70 -6.79 11.74
N LEU A 196 16.00 -6.79 11.45
CA LEU A 196 16.67 -5.68 10.78
C LEU A 196 16.13 -5.44 9.38
N SER A 197 15.86 -6.50 8.62
CA SER A 197 15.34 -6.36 7.25
C SER A 197 13.96 -5.71 7.17
N ARG A 198 13.12 -5.85 8.21
CA ARG A 198 11.82 -5.16 8.32
C ARG A 198 11.95 -3.65 8.52
N LYS A 199 13.11 -3.14 8.91
CA LYS A 199 13.38 -1.69 9.05
C LYS A 199 13.51 -0.99 7.70
N ILE A 200 13.75 -1.72 6.61
CA ILE A 200 13.85 -1.14 5.26
C ILE A 200 12.44 -0.99 4.66
N SER A 201 12.10 0.22 4.22
CA SER A 201 10.82 0.47 3.55
C SER A 201 10.84 -0.05 2.11
N THR A 202 9.98 -1.02 1.80
CA THR A 202 9.80 -1.56 0.43
C THR A 202 9.30 -0.50 -0.55
N ASN A 203 8.58 0.52 -0.08
CA ASN A 203 8.15 1.65 -0.91
C ASN A 203 9.32 2.46 -1.47
N TYR A 204 10.44 2.54 -0.76
CA TYR A 204 11.64 3.23 -1.24
C TYR A 204 12.32 2.46 -2.38
N LEU A 205 12.24 1.13 -2.36
CA LEU A 205 12.78 0.22 -3.37
C LEU A 205 11.80 -0.05 -4.52
N ALA A 206 10.59 0.51 -4.47
CA ALA A 206 9.58 0.32 -5.50
C ALA A 206 10.01 0.96 -6.84
N ARG A 207 9.62 0.31 -7.94
CA ARG A 207 9.89 0.79 -9.30
C ARG A 207 9.31 2.20 -9.49
N LYS A 208 10.15 3.17 -9.83
CA LYS A 208 9.69 4.49 -10.27
C LYS A 208 9.19 4.37 -11.72
N PRO A 209 8.01 4.92 -12.07
CA PRO A 209 7.52 4.86 -13.45
C PRO A 209 8.51 5.55 -14.40
N LYS A 210 8.85 4.90 -15.53
CA LYS A 210 9.74 5.46 -16.56
C LYS A 210 9.19 6.83 -17.00
N LYS A 211 9.97 7.90 -16.79
CA LYS A 211 9.61 9.23 -17.27
C LYS A 211 9.73 9.27 -18.79
N THR A 212 8.72 9.83 -19.46
CA THR A 212 8.77 9.99 -20.92
C THR A 212 9.88 10.98 -21.32
N PRO A 213 10.43 10.88 -22.55
CA PRO A 213 11.45 11.81 -23.05
C PRO A 213 11.02 13.28 -22.92
N GLU A 214 9.75 13.58 -23.18
CA GLU A 214 9.16 14.91 -23.04
C GLU A 214 9.16 15.42 -21.59
N GLN A 215 8.94 14.53 -20.61
CA GLN A 215 8.98 14.88 -19.18
C GLN A 215 10.40 15.16 -18.71
N LEU A 216 11.38 14.39 -19.18
CA LEU A 216 12.80 14.61 -18.90
C LEU A 216 13.30 15.93 -19.49
N GLU A 217 12.88 16.25 -20.71
CA GLU A 217 13.24 17.51 -21.37
C GLU A 217 12.58 18.72 -20.71
N LYS A 218 11.32 18.57 -20.27
CA LYS A 218 10.61 19.60 -19.49
C LYS A 218 11.26 19.85 -18.13
N GLU A 219 11.65 18.80 -17.40
CA GLU A 219 12.37 18.94 -16.13
C GLU A 219 13.75 19.58 -16.31
N LYS A 220 14.48 19.24 -17.39
CA LYS A 220 15.74 19.92 -17.73
C LYS A 220 15.52 21.40 -17.99
N LYS A 221 14.55 21.76 -18.83
CA LYS A 221 14.20 23.16 -19.13
C LYS A 221 13.73 23.94 -17.91
N ASP A 222 12.94 23.33 -17.03
CA ASP A 222 12.48 23.97 -15.79
C ASP A 222 13.64 24.15 -14.79
N ARG A 223 14.58 23.20 -14.74
CA ARG A 223 15.79 23.29 -13.91
C ARG A 223 16.76 24.35 -14.42
N GLU A 224 16.94 24.47 -15.73
CA GLU A 224 17.72 25.55 -16.36
C GLU A 224 17.08 26.92 -16.08
N LYS A 225 15.76 27.04 -16.15
CA LYS A 225 15.04 28.27 -15.79
C LYS A 225 15.19 28.64 -14.32
N LYS A 226 15.23 27.66 -13.41
CA LYS A 226 15.49 27.90 -11.97
C LYS A 226 16.93 28.31 -11.70
N LYS A 227 17.91 27.66 -12.33
CA LYS A 227 19.32 28.09 -12.29
C LYS A 227 19.49 29.51 -12.83
N ALA A 228 18.78 29.87 -13.91
CA ALA A 228 18.79 31.22 -14.48
C ALA A 228 18.15 32.30 -13.56
N ARG A 229 17.33 31.90 -12.58
CA ARG A 229 16.74 32.79 -11.57
C ARG A 229 17.60 32.97 -10.31
N GLY A 230 18.77 32.34 -10.24
CA GLY A 230 19.67 32.43 -9.08
C GLY A 230 19.27 31.55 -7.89
N GLU A 231 18.33 30.61 -8.07
CA GLU A 231 18.03 29.60 -7.05
C GLU A 231 19.13 28.52 -7.05
N GLU A 232 19.70 28.22 -5.88
CA GLU A 232 20.53 27.03 -5.69
C GLU A 232 19.65 25.79 -5.89
N VAL A 233 19.77 25.15 -7.05
CA VAL A 233 19.11 23.87 -7.32
C VAL A 233 20.14 22.76 -7.08
N PRO A 234 20.03 21.98 -5.99
CA PRO A 234 20.88 20.84 -5.74
C PRO A 234 20.90 19.92 -6.97
N GLU A 235 22.03 19.27 -7.22
CA GLU A 235 22.04 18.20 -8.21
C GLU A 235 21.18 17.05 -7.71
N ALA A 236 19.98 16.94 -8.26
CA ALA A 236 19.20 15.72 -8.17
C ALA A 236 19.96 14.65 -8.99
N GLN A 237 20.99 14.06 -8.40
CA GLN A 237 21.42 12.73 -8.80
C GLN A 237 20.18 11.85 -8.69
N ALA A 238 19.82 11.19 -9.80
CA ALA A 238 18.79 10.18 -9.72
C ALA A 238 19.35 9.10 -8.77
N ASP A 239 18.82 9.03 -7.55
CA ASP A 239 19.06 7.91 -6.64
C ASP A 239 18.54 6.66 -7.35
N ASP A 240 19.41 6.02 -8.12
CA ASP A 240 19.19 4.72 -8.71
C ASP A 240 19.31 3.68 -7.59
N VAL A 241 18.16 3.24 -7.10
CA VAL A 241 18.06 2.27 -5.99
C VAL A 241 18.08 0.83 -6.50
N THR A 242 18.37 0.61 -7.78
CA THR A 242 18.33 -0.72 -8.41
C THR A 242 19.29 -1.70 -7.73
N ASP A 243 20.50 -1.24 -7.41
CA ASP A 243 21.51 -2.05 -6.72
C ASP A 243 21.07 -2.44 -5.30
N LEU A 244 20.47 -1.49 -4.56
CA LEU A 244 19.93 -1.72 -3.22
C LEU A 244 18.75 -2.68 -3.25
N LYS A 245 17.88 -2.55 -4.25
CA LYS A 245 16.71 -3.41 -4.45
C LYS A 245 17.13 -4.87 -4.68
N LEU A 246 18.12 -5.09 -5.55
CA LEU A 246 18.61 -6.44 -5.84
C LEU A 246 19.24 -7.09 -4.60
N ARG A 247 20.13 -6.37 -3.90
CA ARG A 247 20.74 -6.86 -2.64
C ARG A 247 19.70 -7.15 -1.55
N TYR A 248 18.71 -6.28 -1.41
CA TYR A 248 17.62 -6.47 -0.46
C TYR A 248 16.85 -7.77 -0.74
N TYR A 249 16.35 -7.95 -1.96
CA TYR A 249 15.56 -9.13 -2.28
C TYR A 249 16.38 -10.42 -2.29
N GLU A 250 17.67 -10.37 -2.66
CA GLU A 250 18.58 -11.50 -2.51
C GLU A 250 18.67 -11.97 -1.04
N GLN A 251 18.88 -11.02 -0.10
CA GLN A 251 18.88 -11.34 1.33
C GLN A 251 17.52 -11.86 1.80
N GLN A 252 16.40 -11.26 1.37
CA GLN A 252 15.06 -11.74 1.71
C GLN A 252 14.81 -13.17 1.21
N ILE A 253 15.29 -13.51 0.01
CA ILE A 253 15.20 -14.85 -0.54
C ILE A 253 15.98 -15.84 0.33
N ILE A 254 17.20 -15.49 0.76
CA ILE A 254 18.01 -16.35 1.64
C ILE A 254 17.27 -16.62 2.96
N LEU A 255 16.73 -15.57 3.60
CA LEU A 255 15.95 -15.68 4.83
C LEU A 255 14.70 -16.56 4.64
N ALA A 256 13.92 -16.32 3.59
CA ALA A 256 12.70 -17.07 3.32
C ALA A 256 12.98 -18.53 2.91
N LYS A 257 14.10 -18.79 2.22
CA LYS A 257 14.59 -20.16 1.92
C LYS A 257 14.98 -20.89 3.20
N HIS A 258 15.61 -20.20 4.16
CA HIS A 258 15.93 -20.78 5.47
C HIS A 258 14.66 -21.14 6.24
N ASP A 259 13.62 -20.29 6.22
CA ASP A 259 12.36 -20.57 6.92
C ASP A 259 11.41 -21.53 6.17
N SER A 260 11.80 -22.04 5.00
CA SER A 260 10.95 -22.84 4.10
C SER A 260 9.64 -22.13 3.70
N LYS A 261 9.61 -20.79 3.68
CA LYS A 261 8.48 -19.95 3.27
C LYS A 261 8.45 -19.78 1.75
N TYR A 262 8.13 -20.86 1.02
CA TYR A 262 8.23 -20.88 -0.44
C TYR A 262 7.37 -19.82 -1.16
N LEU A 263 6.19 -19.50 -0.63
CA LEU A 263 5.31 -18.49 -1.22
C LEU A 263 5.95 -17.10 -1.19
N ASP A 264 6.64 -16.75 -0.09
CA ASP A 264 7.34 -15.48 0.05
C ASP A 264 8.57 -15.42 -0.86
N VAL A 265 9.31 -16.53 -0.99
CA VAL A 265 10.41 -16.65 -1.96
C VAL A 265 9.93 -16.34 -3.39
N CYS A 266 8.78 -16.89 -3.78
CA CYS A 266 8.17 -16.61 -5.08
C CYS A 266 7.82 -15.11 -5.24
N LYS A 267 7.19 -14.50 -4.23
CA LYS A 267 6.88 -13.06 -4.23
C LYS A 267 8.14 -12.21 -4.35
N HIS A 268 9.23 -12.55 -3.66
CA HIS A 268 10.49 -11.83 -3.73
C HIS A 268 11.15 -11.94 -5.10
N TYR A 269 11.23 -13.14 -5.69
CA TYR A 269 11.74 -13.29 -7.07
C TYR A 269 10.90 -12.52 -8.09
N ARG A 270 9.59 -12.42 -7.88
CA ARG A 270 8.73 -11.61 -8.75
C ARG A 270 9.04 -10.11 -8.67
N GLN A 271 9.39 -9.60 -7.48
CA GLN A 271 9.86 -8.21 -7.34
C GLN A 271 11.20 -7.98 -8.04
N VAL A 272 12.06 -8.99 -8.07
CA VAL A 272 13.33 -8.97 -8.82
C VAL A 272 13.06 -8.98 -10.32
N LEU A 273 12.13 -9.82 -10.80
CA LEU A 273 11.74 -9.93 -12.20
C LEU A 273 11.31 -8.59 -12.83
N ASP A 274 10.60 -7.75 -12.06
CA ASP A 274 10.10 -6.45 -12.53
C ASP A 274 11.17 -5.34 -12.48
N THR A 275 12.43 -5.68 -12.23
CA THR A 275 13.57 -4.76 -12.15
C THR A 275 14.26 -4.62 -13.50
N GLU A 276 14.52 -3.39 -13.95
CA GLU A 276 14.99 -3.10 -15.33
C GLU A 276 16.29 -3.81 -15.68
N ALA A 277 17.25 -3.85 -14.75
CA ALA A 277 18.52 -4.56 -14.94
C ALA A 277 18.40 -6.09 -15.11
N VAL A 278 17.25 -6.67 -14.74
CA VAL A 278 16.95 -8.10 -14.90
C VAL A 278 16.05 -8.34 -16.11
N GLU A 279 15.10 -7.43 -16.36
CA GLU A 279 14.20 -7.46 -17.53
C GLU A 279 14.97 -7.32 -18.85
N GLU A 280 16.06 -6.54 -18.87
CA GLU A 280 16.88 -6.29 -20.06
C GLU A 280 17.98 -7.35 -20.30
N ASP A 281 18.26 -8.23 -19.33
CA ASP A 281 19.32 -9.25 -19.40
C ASP A 281 18.73 -10.67 -19.42
N ASP A 282 18.66 -11.26 -20.61
CA ASP A 282 18.11 -12.61 -20.84
C ASP A 282 18.77 -13.70 -19.96
N ASN A 283 20.05 -13.54 -19.62
CA ASN A 283 20.78 -14.53 -18.81
C ASN A 283 20.35 -14.49 -17.34
N LYS A 284 19.84 -13.35 -16.86
CA LYS A 284 19.29 -13.20 -15.49
C LYS A 284 17.79 -13.41 -15.47
N LEU A 285 17.10 -13.06 -16.55
CA LEU A 285 15.66 -13.22 -16.69
C LEU A 285 15.22 -14.68 -16.60
N LYS A 286 15.84 -15.58 -17.39
CA LYS A 286 15.45 -17.00 -17.42
C LYS A 286 15.60 -17.68 -16.04
N PRO A 287 16.74 -17.58 -15.34
CA PRO A 287 16.89 -18.19 -14.02
C PRO A 287 15.88 -17.67 -12.98
N VAL A 288 15.52 -16.38 -13.04
CA VAL A 288 14.51 -15.79 -12.14
C VAL A 288 13.11 -16.34 -12.44
N LEU A 289 12.72 -16.42 -13.73
CA LEU A 289 11.44 -17.01 -14.14
C LEU A 289 11.31 -18.47 -13.70
N GLN A 290 12.36 -19.28 -13.89
CA GLN A 290 12.39 -20.67 -13.45
C GLN A 290 12.11 -20.78 -11.94
N ARG A 291 12.81 -19.98 -11.13
CA ARG A 291 12.67 -20.00 -9.67
C ARG A 291 11.27 -19.57 -9.22
N ILE A 292 10.65 -18.59 -9.88
CA ILE A 292 9.26 -18.19 -9.62
C ILE A 292 8.32 -19.40 -9.79
N ILE A 293 8.46 -20.14 -10.89
CA ILE A 293 7.63 -21.32 -11.18
C ILE A 293 7.89 -22.42 -10.15
N TYR A 294 9.15 -22.69 -9.81
CA TYR A 294 9.50 -23.73 -8.83
C TYR A 294 8.92 -23.43 -7.45
N PHE A 295 9.09 -22.21 -6.94
CA PHE A 295 8.67 -21.86 -5.59
C PHE A 295 7.15 -21.68 -5.46
N VAL A 296 6.43 -21.27 -6.52
CA VAL A 296 4.96 -21.25 -6.47
C VAL A 296 4.36 -22.67 -6.45
N ILE A 297 4.98 -23.63 -7.13
CA ILE A 297 4.55 -25.04 -7.11
C ILE A 297 4.88 -25.70 -5.77
N LEU A 298 6.03 -25.37 -5.17
CA LEU A 298 6.44 -25.87 -3.85
C LEU A 298 5.59 -25.31 -2.70
N ALA A 299 5.01 -24.13 -2.86
CA ALA A 299 4.16 -23.53 -1.85
C ALA A 299 2.92 -24.41 -1.55
N PRO A 300 2.54 -24.57 -0.27
CA PRO A 300 1.29 -25.25 0.09
C PRO A 300 0.09 -24.61 -0.60
N TYR A 301 -0.94 -25.42 -0.89
CA TYR A 301 -2.16 -24.89 -1.50
C TYR A 301 -2.96 -24.06 -0.49
N ASP A 302 -3.15 -22.78 -0.82
CA ASP A 302 -4.10 -21.88 -0.19
C ASP A 302 -4.68 -20.93 -1.26
N ASN A 303 -5.55 -20.01 -0.84
CA ASN A 303 -6.18 -19.06 -1.77
C ASN A 303 -5.16 -18.12 -2.42
N GLU A 304 -4.10 -17.72 -1.69
CA GLU A 304 -3.09 -16.80 -2.19
C GLU A 304 -2.18 -17.48 -3.23
N GLN A 305 -1.74 -18.70 -2.94
CA GLN A 305 -0.98 -19.57 -3.83
C GLN A 305 -1.77 -19.85 -5.11
N HIS A 306 -3.07 -20.15 -5.02
CA HIS A 306 -3.90 -20.41 -6.20
C HIS A 306 -4.01 -19.18 -7.11
N ASP A 307 -4.29 -18.00 -6.54
CA ASP A 307 -4.35 -16.74 -7.31
C ASP A 307 -3.00 -16.43 -7.96
N LEU A 308 -1.92 -16.53 -7.18
CA LEU A 308 -0.57 -16.26 -7.66
C LEU A 308 -0.16 -17.21 -8.78
N LEU A 309 -0.45 -18.50 -8.66
CA LEU A 309 -0.17 -19.52 -9.66
C LEU A 309 -0.92 -19.25 -10.98
N GLN A 310 -2.21 -18.90 -10.90
CA GLN A 310 -2.99 -18.51 -12.08
C GLN A 310 -2.48 -17.23 -12.73
N ARG A 311 -2.02 -16.26 -11.93
CA ARG A 311 -1.44 -15.03 -12.44
C ARG A 311 -0.09 -15.25 -13.12
N ILE A 312 0.75 -16.13 -12.58
CA ILE A 312 2.02 -16.53 -13.20
C ILE A 312 1.74 -17.28 -14.50
N TYR A 313 0.77 -18.20 -14.53
CA TYR A 313 0.43 -18.96 -15.74
C TYR A 313 0.00 -18.06 -16.92
N ARG A 314 -0.65 -16.93 -16.65
CA ARG A 314 -1.04 -15.95 -17.68
C ARG A 314 0.11 -15.07 -18.19
N ASP A 315 1.29 -15.15 -17.59
CA ASP A 315 2.45 -14.35 -18.00
C ASP A 315 3.03 -14.88 -19.32
N THR A 316 3.09 -14.04 -20.35
CA THR A 316 3.61 -14.40 -21.68
C THR A 316 5.09 -14.75 -21.67
N ARG A 317 5.85 -14.27 -20.67
CA ARG A 317 7.29 -14.51 -20.55
C ARG A 317 7.64 -15.98 -20.23
N ASN A 318 6.67 -16.78 -19.79
CA ASN A 318 6.88 -18.21 -19.52
C ASN A 318 7.29 -19.00 -20.77
N SER A 319 6.93 -18.51 -21.96
CA SER A 319 7.36 -19.09 -23.24
C SER A 319 8.90 -19.14 -23.42
N LEU A 320 9.66 -18.36 -22.64
CA LEU A 320 11.12 -18.39 -22.62
C LEU A 320 11.70 -19.60 -21.87
N VAL A 321 10.87 -20.29 -21.07
CA VAL A 321 11.21 -21.45 -20.22
C VAL A 321 10.19 -22.59 -20.45
N PRO A 322 10.21 -23.25 -21.63
CA PRO A 322 9.16 -24.21 -22.01
C PRO A 322 8.99 -25.43 -21.08
N PRO A 323 10.05 -26.07 -20.56
CA PRO A 323 9.90 -27.19 -19.62
C PRO A 323 9.15 -26.81 -18.34
N GLU A 324 9.40 -25.61 -17.83
CA GLU A 324 8.79 -25.07 -16.62
C GLU A 324 7.36 -24.60 -16.87
N GLU A 325 7.09 -24.02 -18.05
CA GLU A 325 5.74 -23.67 -18.48
C GLU A 325 4.83 -24.90 -18.56
N ASP A 326 5.31 -26.00 -19.15
CA ASP A 326 4.54 -27.25 -19.23
C ASP A 326 4.28 -27.85 -17.85
N LEU A 327 5.28 -27.81 -16.95
CA LEU A 327 5.09 -28.23 -15.56
C LEU A 327 4.03 -27.36 -14.85
N LEU A 328 4.12 -26.04 -14.98
CA LEU A 328 3.16 -25.10 -14.42
C LEU A 328 1.74 -25.37 -14.92
N LYS A 329 1.58 -25.60 -16.23
CA LYS A 329 0.31 -25.93 -16.85
C LYS A 329 -0.34 -27.16 -16.20
N ARG A 330 0.42 -28.22 -15.93
CA ARG A 330 -0.12 -29.44 -15.30
C ARG A 330 -0.68 -29.21 -13.89
N PHE A 331 -0.14 -28.25 -13.12
CA PHE A 331 -0.68 -27.86 -11.82
C PHE A 331 -1.90 -26.93 -11.91
N THR A 332 -2.09 -26.24 -13.06
CA THR A 332 -3.28 -25.39 -13.29
C THR A 332 -4.50 -26.18 -13.75
N VAL A 333 -4.28 -27.28 -14.48
CA VAL A 333 -5.35 -28.14 -14.99
C VAL A 333 -5.80 -29.12 -13.91
N HIS A 334 -7.10 -29.40 -13.85
CA HIS A 334 -7.66 -30.37 -12.90
C HIS A 334 -7.51 -31.82 -13.41
N GLU A 335 -6.30 -32.21 -13.76
CA GLU A 335 -5.95 -33.55 -14.23
C GLU A 335 -4.96 -34.22 -13.25
N LEU A 336 -5.01 -35.54 -13.20
CA LEU A 336 -4.13 -36.34 -12.34
C LEU A 336 -2.72 -36.42 -12.93
N MET A 337 -1.72 -36.34 -12.07
CA MET A 337 -0.32 -36.47 -12.43
C MET A 337 0.32 -37.63 -11.67
N ARG A 338 0.90 -38.59 -12.38
CA ARG A 338 1.63 -39.67 -11.73
C ARG A 338 3.05 -39.24 -11.37
N TRP A 339 3.38 -39.30 -10.08
CA TRP A 339 4.69 -38.89 -9.59
C TRP A 339 5.88 -39.54 -10.32
N PRO A 340 5.88 -40.87 -10.60
CA PRO A 340 6.99 -41.50 -11.31
C PRO A 340 7.23 -40.92 -12.71
N GLU A 341 6.16 -40.51 -13.41
CA GLU A 341 6.25 -39.90 -14.74
C GLU A 341 6.74 -38.46 -14.66
N VAL A 342 6.28 -37.69 -13.67
CA VAL A 342 6.79 -36.33 -13.39
C VAL A 342 8.28 -36.37 -13.05
N ALA A 343 8.69 -37.27 -12.14
CA ALA A 343 10.08 -37.42 -11.74
C ALA A 343 10.99 -37.84 -12.90
N LYS A 344 10.52 -38.74 -13.79
CA LYS A 344 11.28 -39.17 -14.96
C LYS A 344 11.43 -38.06 -16.00
N THR A 345 10.36 -37.29 -16.24
CA THR A 345 10.31 -36.29 -17.33
C THR A 345 11.02 -35.00 -16.94
N TYR A 346 10.75 -34.48 -15.74
CA TYR A 346 11.29 -33.19 -15.29
C TYR A 346 12.48 -33.32 -14.35
N GLY A 347 12.67 -34.46 -13.69
CA GLY A 347 13.74 -34.63 -12.69
C GLY A 347 15.14 -34.29 -13.17
N PRO A 348 15.61 -34.78 -14.35
CA PRO A 348 16.93 -34.44 -14.86
C PRO A 348 17.14 -32.94 -15.08
N HIS A 349 16.09 -32.23 -15.49
CA HIS A 349 16.12 -30.79 -15.74
C HIS A 349 16.07 -30.00 -14.43
N LEU A 350 15.17 -30.37 -13.52
CA LEU A 350 15.00 -29.72 -12.21
C LEU A 350 16.26 -29.87 -11.35
N CYS A 351 16.89 -31.04 -11.34
CA CYS A 351 18.08 -31.31 -10.53
C CYS A 351 19.39 -30.79 -11.16
N ASN A 352 19.34 -30.26 -12.39
CA ASN A 352 20.45 -29.48 -12.94
C ASN A 352 20.47 -28.05 -12.37
N THR A 353 19.41 -27.63 -11.67
CA THR A 353 19.32 -26.31 -11.03
C THR A 353 19.77 -26.37 -9.57
N ASP A 354 20.09 -25.21 -9.00
CA ASP A 354 20.48 -25.01 -7.60
C ASP A 354 19.35 -25.25 -6.57
N VAL A 355 18.12 -25.54 -7.04
CA VAL A 355 16.94 -25.59 -6.17
C VAL A 355 16.67 -27.00 -5.64
N PHE A 356 16.96 -28.05 -6.41
CA PHE A 356 16.50 -29.42 -6.15
C PHE A 356 17.62 -30.45 -6.18
N ASP A 357 17.68 -31.32 -5.17
CA ASP A 357 18.59 -32.47 -5.15
C ASP A 357 17.83 -33.80 -5.00
N VAL A 358 18.21 -34.81 -5.78
CA VAL A 358 17.63 -36.16 -5.68
C VAL A 358 18.10 -36.86 -4.41
N LYS A 359 19.35 -36.62 -4.00
CA LYS A 359 19.97 -37.21 -2.80
C LYS A 359 20.44 -36.10 -1.84
N PRO A 360 20.44 -36.36 -0.52
CA PRO A 360 20.97 -35.39 0.43
C PRO A 360 22.45 -35.10 0.16
N GLY A 361 22.83 -33.81 0.18
CA GLY A 361 24.22 -33.34 0.09
C GLY A 361 24.83 -33.33 -1.32
N GLN A 362 24.03 -33.28 -2.39
CA GLN A 362 24.55 -33.13 -3.76
C GLN A 362 24.93 -31.68 -4.09
N SER A 363 24.18 -30.71 -3.56
CA SER A 363 24.40 -29.28 -3.72
C SER A 363 24.86 -28.62 -2.41
N SER A 364 25.28 -27.35 -2.50
CA SER A 364 25.65 -26.52 -1.36
C SER A 364 24.48 -26.17 -0.42
N ASP A 365 23.24 -26.37 -0.88
CA ASP A 365 22.02 -26.06 -0.13
C ASP A 365 21.49 -27.33 0.58
N GLU A 366 21.60 -27.36 1.91
CA GLU A 366 21.18 -28.50 2.74
C GLU A 366 19.69 -28.86 2.56
N LYS A 367 18.84 -27.90 2.17
CA LYS A 367 17.40 -28.09 2.00
C LYS A 367 16.98 -28.43 0.57
N ALA A 368 17.91 -28.53 -0.37
CA ALA A 368 17.58 -28.87 -1.76
C ALA A 368 16.90 -30.24 -1.89
N HIS A 369 17.34 -31.23 -1.10
CA HIS A 369 16.68 -32.54 -1.07
C HIS A 369 15.30 -32.50 -0.43
N GLN A 370 15.13 -31.68 0.62
CA GLN A 370 13.81 -31.46 1.24
C GLN A 370 12.82 -30.87 0.23
N ARG A 371 13.24 -29.92 -0.62
CA ARG A 371 12.39 -29.36 -1.68
C ARG A 371 11.97 -30.39 -2.71
N TRP A 372 12.81 -31.37 -3.01
CA TRP A 372 12.43 -32.48 -3.89
C TRP A 372 11.32 -33.35 -3.27
N LEU A 373 11.40 -33.62 -1.96
CA LEU A 373 10.35 -34.32 -1.23
C LEU A 373 9.07 -33.49 -1.12
N ASP A 374 9.19 -32.18 -0.90
CA ASP A 374 8.06 -31.26 -0.88
C ASP A 374 7.36 -31.22 -2.25
N LEU A 375 8.10 -31.24 -3.37
CA LEU A 375 7.51 -31.32 -4.70
C LEU A 375 6.67 -32.59 -4.87
N ARG A 376 7.17 -33.74 -4.42
CA ARG A 376 6.40 -35.00 -4.39
C ARG A 376 5.12 -34.85 -3.59
N LYS A 377 5.21 -34.24 -2.39
CA LYS A 377 4.06 -33.97 -1.54
C LYS A 377 3.02 -33.10 -2.26
N ARG A 378 3.43 -32.03 -2.96
CA ARG A 378 2.51 -31.13 -3.70
C ARG A 378 1.80 -31.82 -4.85
N VAL A 379 2.47 -32.74 -5.57
CA VAL A 379 1.82 -33.55 -6.61
C VAL A 379 0.72 -34.44 -6.02
N ILE A 380 0.99 -35.09 -4.90
CA ILE A 380 0.01 -35.93 -4.19
C ILE A 380 -1.19 -35.08 -3.73
N GLU A 381 -0.93 -33.93 -3.11
CA GLU A 381 -1.98 -33.01 -2.64
C GLU A 381 -2.84 -32.47 -3.79
N HIS A 382 -2.22 -32.17 -4.94
CA HIS A 382 -2.94 -31.81 -6.17
C HIS A 382 -3.87 -32.93 -6.62
N ASN A 383 -3.37 -34.16 -6.71
CA ASN A 383 -4.19 -35.30 -7.12
C ASN A 383 -5.37 -35.52 -6.16
N VAL A 384 -5.16 -35.44 -4.84
CA VAL A 384 -6.26 -35.57 -3.87
C VAL A 384 -7.31 -34.47 -4.05
N ARG A 385 -6.91 -33.22 -4.30
CA ARG A 385 -7.84 -32.11 -4.58
C ARG A 385 -8.63 -32.34 -5.87
N VAL A 386 -7.98 -32.84 -6.92
CA VAL A 386 -8.63 -33.20 -8.18
C VAL A 386 -9.64 -34.33 -7.95
N ILE A 387 -9.25 -35.40 -7.26
CA ILE A 387 -10.14 -36.54 -6.95
C ILE A 387 -11.34 -36.06 -6.14
N ALA A 388 -11.15 -35.22 -5.13
CA ALA A 388 -12.24 -34.71 -4.29
C ALA A 388 -13.26 -33.85 -5.07
N LYS A 389 -12.86 -33.26 -6.20
CA LYS A 389 -13.75 -32.48 -7.07
C LYS A 389 -14.62 -33.38 -7.95
N TYR A 390 -14.09 -34.51 -8.42
CA TYR A 390 -14.78 -35.37 -9.38
C TYR A 390 -15.45 -36.60 -8.76
N TYR A 391 -14.94 -37.11 -7.63
CA TYR A 391 -15.45 -38.29 -6.95
C TYR A 391 -16.21 -37.94 -5.68
N THR A 392 -17.40 -38.51 -5.51
CA THR A 392 -18.14 -38.44 -4.25
C THR A 392 -17.67 -39.52 -3.27
N ARG A 393 -17.48 -40.75 -3.78
CA ARG A 393 -16.96 -41.92 -3.06
C ARG A 393 -15.97 -42.67 -3.93
N ILE A 394 -14.90 -43.18 -3.34
CA ILE A 394 -13.88 -43.99 -4.01
C ILE A 394 -13.41 -45.13 -3.09
N GLN A 395 -13.10 -46.29 -3.67
CA GLN A 395 -12.49 -47.39 -2.92
C GLN A 395 -11.01 -47.10 -2.64
N MET A 396 -10.52 -47.48 -1.46
CA MET A 396 -9.14 -47.25 -1.02
C MET A 396 -8.12 -47.84 -2.00
N GLY A 397 -8.35 -49.06 -2.48
CA GLY A 397 -7.43 -49.73 -3.44
C GLY A 397 -7.32 -49.01 -4.80
N ARG A 398 -8.38 -48.30 -5.23
CA ARG A 398 -8.30 -47.46 -6.44
C ARG A 398 -7.59 -46.14 -6.14
N LEU A 399 -7.81 -45.57 -4.96
CA LEU A 399 -7.20 -44.31 -4.55
C LEU A 399 -5.67 -44.44 -4.41
N THR A 400 -5.18 -45.52 -3.79
CA THR A 400 -3.75 -45.82 -3.69
C THR A 400 -3.09 -45.97 -5.05
N GLN A 401 -3.76 -46.63 -6.01
CA GLN A 401 -3.29 -46.76 -7.39
C GLN A 401 -3.19 -45.41 -8.11
N LEU A 402 -4.15 -44.50 -7.91
CA LEU A 402 -4.13 -43.17 -8.54
C LEU A 402 -3.08 -42.24 -7.94
N LEU A 403 -2.75 -42.42 -6.65
CA LEU A 403 -1.76 -41.61 -5.95
C LEU A 403 -0.34 -42.19 -6.01
N ASP A 404 -0.18 -43.43 -6.47
CA ASP A 404 1.07 -44.20 -6.41
C ASP A 404 1.64 -44.27 -4.96
N LEU A 405 0.76 -44.52 -3.98
CA LEU A 405 1.07 -44.59 -2.55
C LEU A 405 0.56 -45.88 -1.91
N ASN A 406 1.10 -46.26 -0.75
CA ASN A 406 0.54 -47.34 0.06
C ASN A 406 -0.72 -46.88 0.85
N GLU A 407 -1.47 -47.82 1.46
CA GLU A 407 -2.70 -47.49 2.21
C GLU A 407 -2.40 -46.56 3.40
N GLU A 408 -1.35 -46.82 4.17
CA GLU A 408 -0.99 -46.04 5.37
C GLU A 408 -0.59 -44.60 5.05
N GLU A 409 0.24 -44.39 4.04
CA GLU A 409 0.65 -43.09 3.53
C GLU A 409 -0.55 -42.33 2.98
N THR A 410 -1.41 -43.00 2.20
CA THR A 410 -2.63 -42.40 1.65
C THR A 410 -3.54 -41.87 2.77
N GLU A 411 -3.78 -42.66 3.81
CA GLU A 411 -4.56 -42.22 4.96
C GLU A 411 -3.93 -41.03 5.70
N LYS A 412 -2.60 -41.05 5.88
CA LYS A 412 -1.85 -39.97 6.52
C LYS A 412 -2.00 -38.66 5.75
N TYR A 413 -1.77 -38.66 4.43
CA TYR A 413 -1.87 -37.46 3.61
C TYR A 413 -3.29 -36.91 3.54
N ILE A 414 -4.31 -37.77 3.44
CA ILE A 414 -5.71 -37.33 3.48
C ILE A 414 -6.03 -36.69 4.84
N SER A 415 -5.57 -37.30 5.94
CA SER A 415 -5.79 -36.79 7.29
C SER A 415 -5.12 -35.43 7.52
N GLU A 416 -3.90 -35.22 7.02
CA GLU A 416 -3.23 -33.92 7.03
C GLU A 416 -4.04 -32.86 6.24
N LEU A 417 -4.52 -33.20 5.04
CA LEU A 417 -5.30 -32.28 4.21
C LEU A 417 -6.67 -31.93 4.80
N VAL A 418 -7.32 -32.87 5.48
CA VAL A 418 -8.59 -32.63 6.19
C VAL A 418 -8.35 -31.74 7.41
N THR A 419 -7.26 -31.98 8.17
CA THR A 419 -6.89 -31.16 9.34
C THR A 419 -6.57 -29.72 8.93
N ASN A 420 -5.86 -29.54 7.81
CA ASN A 420 -5.57 -28.24 7.22
C ASN A 420 -6.78 -27.57 6.56
N LYS A 421 -7.95 -28.21 6.57
CA LYS A 421 -9.21 -27.75 5.95
C LYS A 421 -9.11 -27.48 4.45
N THR A 422 -8.14 -28.11 3.77
CA THR A 422 -7.94 -27.97 2.33
C THR A 422 -8.99 -28.77 1.55
N VAL A 423 -9.33 -29.96 2.04
CA VAL A 423 -10.30 -30.89 1.42
C VAL A 423 -11.19 -31.48 2.50
N TYR A 424 -12.46 -31.73 2.18
CA TYR A 424 -13.32 -32.55 3.01
C TYR A 424 -13.21 -34.02 2.61
N ALA A 425 -12.89 -34.91 3.55
CA ALA A 425 -12.91 -36.35 3.32
C ALA A 425 -13.27 -37.09 4.61
N LYS A 426 -13.96 -38.22 4.47
CA LYS A 426 -14.22 -39.20 5.53
C LYS A 426 -13.74 -40.57 5.08
N ILE A 427 -12.96 -41.23 5.93
CA ILE A 427 -12.40 -42.57 5.67
C ILE A 427 -13.17 -43.59 6.50
N ASP A 428 -13.81 -44.54 5.83
CA ASP A 428 -14.36 -45.74 6.44
C ASP A 428 -13.34 -46.87 6.29
N ARG A 429 -12.59 -47.13 7.38
CA ARG A 429 -11.49 -48.11 7.38
C ARG A 429 -11.97 -49.55 7.16
N PRO A 430 -12.99 -50.07 7.90
CA PRO A 430 -13.50 -51.42 7.64
C PRO A 430 -14.08 -51.62 6.24
N ALA A 431 -14.84 -50.63 5.73
CA ALA A 431 -15.43 -50.73 4.40
C ALA A 431 -14.44 -50.42 3.27
N ARG A 432 -13.26 -49.87 3.59
CA ARG A 432 -12.22 -49.42 2.64
C ARG A 432 -12.75 -48.41 1.62
N ILE A 433 -13.60 -47.48 2.07
CA ILE A 433 -14.23 -46.43 1.24
C ILE A 433 -13.85 -45.05 1.78
N VAL A 434 -13.46 -44.16 0.87
CA VAL A 434 -13.25 -42.74 1.15
C VAL A 434 -14.37 -41.93 0.51
N SER A 435 -15.04 -41.10 1.29
CA SER A 435 -16.10 -40.19 0.85
C SER A 435 -15.62 -38.75 0.89
N PHE A 436 -15.62 -38.07 -0.26
CA PHE A 436 -15.32 -36.64 -0.37
C PHE A 436 -16.57 -35.76 -0.37
N ALA A 437 -17.75 -36.36 -0.47
CA ALA A 437 -19.01 -35.64 -0.38
C ALA A 437 -19.27 -35.15 1.06
N LYS A 438 -19.50 -33.84 1.21
CA LYS A 438 -19.98 -33.27 2.47
C LYS A 438 -21.40 -33.79 2.77
N PRO A 439 -21.72 -34.13 4.04
CA PRO A 439 -23.09 -34.37 4.46
C PRO A 439 -23.91 -33.13 4.12
N ARG A 440 -25.03 -33.34 3.45
CA ARG A 440 -26.00 -32.30 3.11
C ARG A 440 -27.18 -32.47 4.05
N ASP A 441 -27.67 -31.37 4.61
CA ASP A 441 -28.94 -31.36 5.31
C ASP A 441 -30.12 -31.18 4.33
N ALA A 442 -31.35 -31.26 4.84
CA ALA A 442 -32.54 -31.09 4.01
C ALA A 442 -32.63 -29.68 3.41
N ASP A 443 -32.16 -28.68 4.16
CA ASP A 443 -32.21 -27.26 3.77
C ASP A 443 -31.24 -26.98 2.61
N ASP A 444 -30.02 -27.53 2.64
CA ASP A 444 -29.02 -27.47 1.57
C ASP A 444 -29.59 -28.00 0.25
N VAL A 445 -30.29 -29.14 0.31
CA VAL A 445 -30.90 -29.77 -0.88
C VAL A 445 -32.04 -28.90 -1.42
N LEU A 446 -32.88 -28.35 -0.55
CA LEU A 446 -33.97 -27.45 -0.95
C LEU A 446 -33.44 -26.14 -1.53
N ASN A 447 -32.38 -25.58 -0.96
CA ASN A 447 -31.73 -24.36 -1.44
C ASN A 447 -31.09 -24.56 -2.82
N GLU A 448 -30.39 -25.68 -3.03
CA GLU A 448 -29.83 -26.04 -4.33
C GLU A 448 -30.94 -26.21 -5.38
N TRP A 449 -32.02 -26.91 -5.04
CA TRP A 449 -33.17 -27.08 -5.92
C TRP A 449 -33.86 -25.75 -6.27
N SER A 450 -34.05 -24.88 -5.27
CA SER A 450 -34.61 -23.54 -5.46
C SER A 450 -33.73 -22.67 -6.39
N SER A 451 -32.41 -22.70 -6.19
CA SER A 451 -31.44 -22.01 -7.06
C SER A 451 -31.49 -22.53 -8.50
N ASN A 452 -31.60 -23.85 -8.68
CA ASN A 452 -31.74 -24.48 -9.98
C ASN A 452 -33.05 -24.06 -10.67
N MET A 453 -34.16 -24.00 -9.93
CA MET A 453 -35.46 -23.56 -10.46
C MET A 453 -35.41 -22.08 -10.89
N LYS A 454 -34.80 -21.22 -10.07
CA LYS A 454 -34.60 -19.80 -10.40
C LYS A 454 -33.74 -19.64 -11.67
N SER A 455 -32.67 -20.43 -11.78
CA SER A 455 -31.80 -20.43 -12.97
C SER A 455 -32.54 -20.92 -14.21
N LEU A 456 -33.38 -21.96 -14.08
CA LEU A 456 -34.21 -22.47 -15.17
C LEU A 456 -35.22 -21.43 -15.67
N LEU A 457 -35.93 -20.76 -14.76
CA LEU A 457 -36.87 -19.69 -15.12
C LEU A 457 -36.16 -18.52 -15.81
N GLY A 458 -35.01 -18.08 -15.29
CA GLY A 458 -34.21 -17.04 -15.94
C GLY A 458 -33.69 -17.44 -17.33
N LEU A 459 -33.38 -18.72 -17.54
CA LEU A 459 -33.03 -19.24 -18.87
C LEU A 459 -34.24 -19.24 -19.81
N LEU A 460 -35.44 -19.58 -19.33
CA LEU A 460 -36.68 -19.54 -20.11
C LEU A 460 -37.03 -18.12 -20.55
N GLU A 461 -36.97 -17.14 -19.65
CA GLU A 461 -37.18 -15.73 -19.99
C GLU A 461 -36.17 -15.23 -21.04
N ARG A 462 -34.90 -15.63 -20.89
CA ARG A 462 -33.86 -15.29 -21.87
C ARG A 462 -34.15 -15.92 -23.24
N ILE A 463 -34.64 -17.15 -23.28
CA ILE A 463 -35.03 -17.83 -24.53
C ILE A 463 -36.22 -17.10 -25.16
N ASP A 464 -37.24 -16.73 -24.39
CA ASP A 464 -38.41 -15.99 -24.90
C ASP A 464 -38.03 -14.64 -25.53
N HIS A 465 -37.16 -13.87 -24.86
CA HIS A 465 -36.62 -12.64 -25.43
C HIS A 465 -35.82 -12.86 -26.72
N LEU A 466 -35.04 -13.94 -26.80
CA LEU A 466 -34.28 -14.29 -28.01
C LEU A 466 -35.22 -14.69 -29.15
N ILE A 467 -36.26 -15.49 -28.88
CA ILE A 467 -37.28 -15.87 -29.86
C ILE A 467 -38.01 -14.63 -30.38
N THR A 468 -38.45 -13.74 -29.48
CA THR A 468 -39.14 -12.50 -29.87
C THR A 468 -38.26 -11.63 -30.76
N LYS A 469 -36.98 -11.49 -30.42
CA LYS A 469 -36.01 -10.76 -31.23
C LYS A 469 -35.82 -11.41 -32.61
N GLU A 470 -35.72 -12.74 -32.66
CA GLU A 470 -35.56 -13.50 -33.90
C GLU A 470 -36.81 -13.40 -34.79
N GLU A 471 -38.01 -13.50 -34.23
CA GLU A 471 -39.27 -13.27 -34.96
C GLU A 471 -39.32 -11.87 -35.57
N MET A 472 -38.94 -10.83 -34.83
CA MET A 472 -38.88 -9.46 -35.35
C MET A 472 -37.88 -9.36 -36.51
N MET A 473 -36.72 -10.01 -36.39
CA MET A 473 -35.70 -10.03 -37.46
C MET A 473 -36.15 -10.82 -38.68
N ALA A 474 -36.81 -11.96 -38.50
CA ALA A 474 -37.36 -12.78 -39.59
C ALA A 474 -38.47 -12.06 -40.35
N ARG A 475 -39.29 -11.24 -39.66
CA ARG A 475 -40.29 -10.36 -40.28
C ARG A 475 -39.70 -9.18 -41.05
N ILE A 476 -38.45 -8.80 -40.76
CA ILE A 476 -37.72 -7.71 -41.44
C ILE A 476 -36.94 -8.23 -42.66
N GLN A 477 -36.59 -9.52 -42.72
CA GLN A 477 -35.94 -10.09 -43.89
C GLN A 477 -36.92 -10.18 -45.07
N PRO A 478 -36.57 -9.67 -46.27
CA PRO A 478 -37.41 -9.80 -47.45
C PRO A 478 -37.47 -11.27 -47.88
N ALA A 479 -38.68 -11.78 -48.08
CA ALA A 479 -38.92 -13.11 -48.59
C ALA A 479 -38.20 -13.31 -49.94
N SER A 480 -37.15 -14.12 -49.93
CA SER A 480 -36.61 -14.75 -51.14
C SER A 480 -37.18 -16.17 -51.18
N GLY A 481 -38.19 -16.39 -52.03
CA GLY A 481 -39.01 -17.62 -52.12
C GLY A 481 -38.30 -18.84 -52.75
N PRO A 482 -39.01 -19.87 -53.25
CA PRO A 482 -40.46 -20.09 -53.31
C PRO A 482 -40.97 -21.29 -52.47
N GLU A 483 -42.30 -21.41 -52.44
CA GLU A 483 -43.13 -22.42 -51.78
C GLU A 483 -42.61 -23.87 -51.83
N GLN A 484 -42.56 -24.53 -50.67
CA GLN A 484 -42.96 -25.93 -50.54
C GLN A 484 -43.87 -26.10 -49.31
N ASN A 485 -45.14 -26.37 -49.64
CA ASN A 485 -46.23 -26.80 -48.76
C ASN A 485 -45.85 -28.03 -47.93
N ILE A 486 -45.92 -27.95 -46.59
CA ILE A 486 -46.47 -29.04 -45.76
C ILE A 486 -47.27 -28.44 -44.59
N GLY A 487 -48.60 -28.60 -44.65
CA GLY A 487 -49.46 -28.84 -43.49
C GLY A 487 -49.90 -27.65 -42.63
N ARG A 488 -50.92 -26.91 -43.07
CA ARG A 488 -51.81 -26.15 -42.16
C ARG A 488 -52.58 -27.11 -41.25
N VAL A 489 -52.53 -26.89 -39.93
CA VAL A 489 -53.62 -27.23 -39.02
C VAL A 489 -54.17 -25.93 -38.43
N THR A 490 -55.29 -25.53 -39.03
CA THR A 490 -56.41 -24.68 -38.57
C THR A 490 -56.30 -23.87 -37.28
N GLU A 491 -56.34 -22.54 -37.49
CA GLU A 491 -57.12 -21.49 -36.81
C GLU A 491 -57.78 -21.79 -35.45
N TRP A 492 -57.43 -20.96 -34.45
CA TRP A 492 -58.40 -20.24 -33.62
C TRP A 492 -58.14 -18.74 -33.79
N SER A 493 -59.17 -18.00 -34.20
CA SER A 493 -59.15 -16.56 -34.48
C SER A 493 -60.35 -15.90 -33.81
N ILE A 494 -60.09 -14.84 -33.02
CA ILE A 494 -60.95 -13.66 -32.74
C ILE A 494 -59.95 -12.53 -32.39
N ALA A 495 -59.48 -11.63 -33.29
CA ALA A 495 -60.06 -10.37 -33.85
C ALA A 495 -60.60 -9.41 -32.75
N ASN A 496 -60.22 -8.12 -32.57
CA ASN A 496 -59.70 -6.99 -33.37
C ASN A 496 -58.88 -6.07 -32.40
N VAL A 497 -57.80 -5.33 -32.72
CA VAL A 497 -57.42 -4.35 -33.78
C VAL A 497 -58.14 -2.99 -33.74
N ALA A 498 -57.38 -1.92 -33.39
CA ALA A 498 -57.27 -0.63 -34.10
C ALA A 498 -56.04 0.15 -33.53
N LEU A 499 -54.89 0.25 -34.22
CA LEU A 499 -54.49 1.18 -35.30
C LEU A 499 -54.55 2.67 -34.86
N ARG A 500 -53.50 3.52 -34.87
CA ARG A 500 -52.58 3.87 -35.97
C ARG A 500 -51.29 4.55 -35.46
N MET A 501 -50.16 4.16 -36.03
CA MET A 501 -49.01 5.03 -36.28
C MET A 501 -49.14 5.65 -37.68
N THR A 502 -48.73 6.92 -37.83
CA THR A 502 -48.31 7.51 -39.11
C THR A 502 -46.93 8.12 -38.96
N MET A 503 -46.07 7.79 -39.93
CA MET A 503 -44.63 8.05 -40.01
C MET A 503 -44.26 9.39 -40.69
N SER A 504 -42.94 9.67 -40.64
CA SER A 504 -42.09 10.35 -41.65
C SER A 504 -41.80 11.84 -41.36
N ALA A 505 -40.58 12.38 -41.19
CA ALA A 505 -39.20 12.21 -41.71
C ALA A 505 -38.77 13.37 -42.65
N GLY A 506 -37.50 13.81 -42.50
CA GLY A 506 -36.72 14.68 -43.41
C GLY A 506 -36.70 16.17 -43.06
N ALA A 507 -35.68 17.00 -43.30
CA ALA A 507 -34.31 16.84 -43.81
C ALA A 507 -33.53 18.18 -43.63
N SER A 508 -32.19 18.08 -43.61
CA SER A 508 -31.06 19.03 -43.86
C SER A 508 -31.24 20.53 -44.25
N GLN A 509 -30.46 21.41 -43.55
CA GLN A 509 -29.50 22.50 -43.97
C GLN A 509 -29.93 23.60 -45.00
N PRO A 510 -29.21 24.74 -45.25
CA PRO A 510 -28.00 25.36 -44.66
C PRO A 510 -28.19 26.89 -44.30
N GLY A 511 -27.10 27.61 -43.93
CA GLY A 511 -27.14 28.93 -43.27
C GLY A 511 -26.98 30.24 -44.09
N SER A 512 -26.42 31.25 -43.40
CA SER A 512 -26.12 32.67 -43.79
C SER A 512 -27.29 33.66 -43.58
N THR A 513 -27.20 34.89 -43.06
CA THR A 513 -26.16 35.93 -43.03
C THR A 513 -26.36 36.94 -41.87
N ALA A 514 -25.31 37.74 -41.63
CA ALA A 514 -25.05 38.67 -40.53
C ALA A 514 -25.96 39.90 -40.34
N GLY A 515 -25.93 40.46 -39.12
CA GLY A 515 -26.33 41.85 -38.79
C GLY A 515 -26.16 42.17 -37.30
N LYS A 516 -25.22 43.06 -36.95
CA LYS A 516 -24.73 43.38 -35.59
C LYS A 516 -25.71 44.19 -34.73
N SER A 517 -25.70 43.95 -33.41
CA SER A 517 -25.66 45.02 -32.41
C SER A 517 -24.85 44.60 -31.17
N VAL A 518 -23.82 45.38 -30.86
CA VAL A 518 -22.95 45.23 -29.69
C VAL A 518 -23.67 45.76 -28.45
N LYS A 519 -23.71 44.99 -27.35
CA LYS A 519 -23.49 45.47 -25.96
C LYS A 519 -23.42 44.31 -24.95
N ASP A 520 -22.24 44.22 -24.35
CA ASP A 520 -21.83 43.75 -23.01
C ASP A 520 -22.01 42.28 -22.56
N LYS A 521 -20.84 41.64 -22.39
CA LYS A 521 -20.59 40.36 -21.72
C LYS A 521 -20.88 40.47 -20.20
N LYS A 522 -21.78 39.62 -19.70
CA LYS A 522 -21.65 39.03 -18.35
C LYS A 522 -21.23 37.57 -18.51
N SER A 523 -20.11 37.18 -17.91
CA SER A 523 -19.66 35.79 -17.85
C SER A 523 -20.70 34.95 -17.10
N ALA A 524 -21.28 33.92 -17.74
CA ALA A 524 -22.10 32.93 -17.06
C ALA A 524 -21.22 32.14 -16.07
N GLY A 525 -21.34 32.43 -14.78
CA GLY A 525 -20.64 31.72 -13.71
C GLY A 525 -21.26 30.34 -13.46
N LYS A 526 -20.42 29.32 -13.27
CA LYS A 526 -20.86 27.97 -12.88
C LYS A 526 -21.41 27.98 -11.45
N GLN A 527 -22.49 27.25 -11.19
CA GLN A 527 -23.07 27.07 -9.86
C GLN A 527 -22.12 26.24 -8.98
N GLN A 528 -21.76 26.76 -7.80
CA GLN A 528 -20.91 26.01 -6.86
C GLN A 528 -21.73 24.92 -6.15
N ILE A 529 -21.11 23.75 -5.98
CA ILE A 529 -21.64 22.65 -5.15
C ILE A 529 -20.59 22.34 -4.09
N LYS A 530 -20.96 22.41 -2.81
CA LYS A 530 -20.03 22.27 -1.68
C LYS A 530 -20.10 20.86 -1.09
N PHE A 531 -18.94 20.23 -0.92
CA PHE A 531 -18.78 18.86 -0.44
C PHE A 531 -18.00 18.85 0.87
N LEU A 532 -18.53 18.17 1.88
CA LEU A 532 -17.77 17.85 3.08
C LEU A 532 -17.15 16.45 2.95
N MET A 533 -15.83 16.34 3.09
CA MET A 533 -15.07 15.11 2.85
C MET A 533 -14.53 14.54 4.16
N LEU A 534 -15.11 13.42 4.63
CA LEU A 534 -14.85 12.84 5.95
C LEU A 534 -13.91 11.64 5.87
N HIS A 535 -12.76 11.74 6.52
CA HIS A 535 -11.74 10.69 6.53
C HIS A 535 -12.11 9.51 7.44
N GLY A 536 -11.46 8.36 7.23
CA GLY A 536 -11.63 7.17 8.07
C GLY A 536 -10.87 7.22 9.39
N TYR A 537 -11.05 6.21 10.25
CA TYR A 537 -10.29 6.05 11.49
C TYR A 537 -8.78 5.99 11.20
N THR A 538 -7.94 6.58 12.07
CA THR A 538 -6.47 6.71 11.89
C THR A 538 -6.01 7.58 10.71
N GLN A 539 -6.88 8.44 10.17
CA GLN A 539 -6.52 9.34 9.07
C GLN A 539 -6.66 10.81 9.50
N SER A 540 -6.28 11.72 8.61
CA SER A 540 -6.47 13.17 8.75
C SER A 540 -7.08 13.76 7.47
N GLY A 541 -7.63 14.97 7.55
CA GLY A 541 -8.19 15.69 6.39
C GLY A 541 -7.18 15.84 5.24
N PRO A 542 -5.95 16.33 5.48
CA PRO A 542 -4.90 16.41 4.46
C PRO A 542 -4.54 15.06 3.81
N LEU A 543 -4.45 13.99 4.61
CA LEU A 543 -4.18 12.65 4.11
C LEU A 543 -5.33 12.15 3.21
N PHE A 544 -6.57 12.38 3.63
CA PHE A 544 -7.74 11.97 2.85
C PHE A 544 -7.87 12.76 1.54
N ARG A 545 -7.53 14.05 1.54
CA ARG A 545 -7.42 14.86 0.32
C ARG A 545 -6.36 14.31 -0.63
N ALA A 546 -5.19 13.94 -0.12
CA ALA A 546 -4.14 13.35 -0.93
C ALA A 546 -4.61 12.05 -1.61
N LYS A 547 -5.32 11.17 -0.87
CA LYS A 547 -5.87 9.91 -1.39
C LYS A 547 -7.01 10.10 -2.41
N THR A 548 -7.85 11.12 -2.23
CA THR A 548 -9.04 11.36 -3.07
C THR A 548 -8.82 12.41 -4.16
N ARG A 549 -7.59 12.92 -4.35
CA ARG A 549 -7.25 13.95 -5.34
C ARG A 549 -7.65 13.59 -6.78
N ALA A 550 -7.63 12.31 -7.14
CA ALA A 550 -8.09 11.85 -8.45
C ALA A 550 -9.61 12.01 -8.62
N ILE A 551 -10.38 11.75 -7.56
CA ILE A 551 -11.83 11.94 -7.52
C ILE A 551 -12.16 13.43 -7.66
N GLU A 552 -11.48 14.30 -6.91
CA GLU A 552 -11.65 15.77 -6.99
C GLU A 552 -11.55 16.26 -8.45
N LYS A 553 -10.52 15.83 -9.17
CA LYS A 553 -10.31 16.20 -10.58
C LYS A 553 -11.37 15.62 -11.51
N LEU A 554 -11.75 14.36 -11.33
CA LEU A 554 -12.71 13.67 -12.19
C LEU A 554 -14.14 14.20 -11.98
N VAL A 555 -14.53 14.48 -10.74
CA VAL A 555 -15.82 15.09 -10.40
C VAL A 555 -15.90 16.50 -10.95
N ALA A 556 -14.87 17.33 -10.77
CA ALA A 556 -14.82 18.67 -11.34
C ALA A 556 -14.92 18.65 -12.88
N LYS A 557 -14.21 17.72 -13.53
CA LYS A 557 -14.25 17.58 -14.99
C LYS A 557 -15.62 17.11 -15.48
N SER A 558 -16.27 16.19 -14.77
CA SER A 558 -17.53 15.58 -15.21
C SER A 558 -18.75 16.45 -14.94
N LEU A 559 -18.72 17.26 -13.88
CA LEU A 559 -19.80 18.18 -13.52
C LEU A 559 -19.71 19.52 -14.27
N SER A 560 -18.51 19.93 -14.71
CA SER A 560 -18.27 21.18 -15.43
C SER A 560 -19.13 21.40 -16.69
N PRO A 561 -19.38 20.39 -17.56
CA PRO A 561 -20.28 20.53 -18.71
C PRO A 561 -21.73 20.84 -18.34
N PHE A 562 -22.14 20.49 -17.12
CA PHE A 562 -23.49 20.74 -16.61
C PHE A 562 -23.60 22.07 -15.85
N GLY A 563 -22.58 22.93 -15.92
CA GLY A 563 -22.60 24.24 -15.27
C GLY A 563 -22.29 24.20 -13.77
N PHE A 564 -21.83 23.08 -13.22
CA PHE A 564 -21.50 22.93 -11.81
C PHE A 564 -20.00 23.00 -11.53
N LEU A 565 -19.62 23.59 -10.39
CA LEU A 565 -18.25 23.67 -9.88
C LEU A 565 -18.17 23.09 -8.47
N PRO A 566 -17.61 21.88 -8.28
CA PRO A 566 -17.49 21.30 -6.95
C PRO A 566 -16.40 22.01 -6.12
N VAL A 567 -16.70 22.27 -4.85
CA VAL A 567 -15.78 22.82 -3.84
C VAL A 567 -15.73 21.83 -2.68
N LEU A 568 -14.54 21.27 -2.41
CA LEU A 568 -14.38 20.18 -1.45
C LEU A 568 -13.65 20.65 -0.20
N PHE A 569 -14.24 20.38 0.97
CA PHE A 569 -13.72 20.71 2.29
C PHE A 569 -13.29 19.43 3.01
N TYR A 570 -12.08 19.40 3.56
CA TYR A 570 -11.48 18.22 4.18
C TYR A 570 -11.15 18.50 5.65
N PRO A 571 -12.16 18.52 6.55
CA PRO A 571 -11.91 18.69 7.98
C PRO A 571 -11.11 17.50 8.53
N THR A 572 -10.31 17.76 9.56
CA THR A 572 -9.68 16.73 10.39
C THR A 572 -10.52 16.53 11.64
N ALA A 573 -10.78 15.26 11.99
CA ALA A 573 -11.57 14.90 13.15
C ALA A 573 -10.87 15.35 14.47
N PRO A 574 -11.64 15.65 15.53
CA PRO A 574 -11.08 16.32 16.71
C PRO A 574 -10.30 15.39 17.66
N ILE A 575 -10.53 14.07 17.59
CA ILE A 575 -9.94 13.12 18.53
C ILE A 575 -8.62 12.63 17.96
N LYS A 576 -7.50 13.05 18.56
CA LYS A 576 -6.17 12.51 18.25
C LYS A 576 -5.99 11.15 18.93
N LEU A 577 -5.49 10.17 18.18
CA LEU A 577 -5.31 8.79 18.64
C LEU A 577 -3.88 8.58 19.19
N SER A 578 -3.75 7.88 20.31
CA SER A 578 -2.46 7.40 20.78
C SER A 578 -2.02 6.16 19.98
N PRO A 579 -0.74 5.77 20.02
CA PRO A 579 -0.28 4.52 19.40
C PRO A 579 -1.07 3.28 19.84
N SER A 580 -1.46 3.21 21.13
CA SER A 580 -2.31 2.14 21.68
C SER A 580 -3.73 2.09 21.10
N ASP A 581 -4.20 3.17 20.49
CA ASP A 581 -5.52 3.26 19.86
C ASP A 581 -5.51 2.82 18.38
N ILE A 582 -4.34 2.49 17.83
CA ILE A 582 -4.17 2.06 16.44
C ILE A 582 -4.33 0.53 16.36
N PRO A 583 -5.28 0.01 15.56
CA PRO A 583 -5.48 -1.42 15.40
C PRO A 583 -4.20 -2.13 14.94
N GLY A 584 -3.79 -3.17 15.66
CA GLY A 584 -2.57 -3.93 15.36
C GLY A 584 -1.29 -3.38 16.01
N TYR A 585 -1.38 -2.36 16.87
CA TYR A 585 -0.25 -1.92 17.69
C TYR A 585 0.06 -2.95 18.79
N SER A 586 1.33 -3.35 18.91
CA SER A 586 1.85 -4.11 20.05
C SER A 586 3.01 -3.30 20.64
N PRO A 587 2.98 -2.95 21.94
CA PRO A 587 4.10 -2.25 22.55
C PRO A 587 5.34 -3.13 22.49
N ALA A 588 6.48 -2.53 22.11
CA ALA A 588 7.77 -3.19 22.31
C ALA A 588 8.05 -3.26 23.81
N GLU A 589 8.44 -4.43 24.32
CA GLU A 589 8.83 -4.57 25.73
C GLU A 589 10.01 -3.61 26.03
N GLY A 590 9.78 -2.62 26.90
CA GLY A 590 10.84 -1.75 27.43
C GLY A 590 10.93 -0.32 26.87
N ALA A 591 9.96 0.18 26.10
CA ALA A 591 9.95 1.59 25.68
C ALA A 591 9.31 2.51 26.75
N GLU A 592 10.07 3.47 27.29
CA GLU A 592 9.53 4.55 28.14
C GLU A 592 8.67 5.53 27.32
N GLU A 593 7.65 6.11 27.94
CA GLU A 593 6.52 6.83 27.30
C GLU A 593 6.85 8.21 26.69
N ASP A 594 8.06 8.73 26.82
CA ASP A 594 8.30 10.18 26.58
C ASP A 594 8.91 10.57 25.21
N ASP A 595 9.24 9.60 24.33
CA ASP A 595 9.83 9.86 22.99
C ASP A 595 9.00 9.28 21.82
N ALA A 596 7.73 8.97 22.06
CA ALA A 596 6.85 8.37 21.05
C ALA A 596 6.54 9.33 19.90
N TYR A 597 6.88 8.93 18.66
CA TYR A 597 6.34 9.50 17.43
C TYR A 597 4.84 9.70 17.58
N GLU A 598 4.36 10.94 17.66
CA GLU A 598 2.94 11.23 17.73
C GLU A 598 2.33 11.00 16.34
N PRO A 599 1.57 9.91 16.12
CA PRO A 599 0.99 9.69 14.81
C PRO A 599 -0.05 10.77 14.51
N GLU A 600 -0.06 11.31 13.29
CA GLU A 600 -1.16 12.16 12.79
C GLU A 600 -2.42 11.31 12.47
N ALA A 601 -2.89 10.57 13.47
CA ALA A 601 -4.02 9.66 13.41
C ALA A 601 -5.19 10.24 14.19
N TYR A 602 -6.33 10.44 13.52
CA TYR A 602 -7.51 11.04 14.12
C TYR A 602 -8.76 10.16 13.93
N ALA A 603 -9.77 10.40 14.78
CA ALA A 603 -11.06 9.72 14.75
C ALA A 603 -12.21 10.69 15.02
N TRP A 604 -13.39 10.38 14.46
CA TRP A 604 -14.64 11.12 14.71
C TRP A 604 -15.29 10.73 16.03
N PHE A 605 -15.10 9.47 16.43
CA PHE A 605 -15.52 8.92 17.72
C PHE A 605 -14.64 7.70 18.03
N ARG A 606 -14.62 7.28 19.30
CA ARG A 606 -13.95 6.03 19.72
C ARG A 606 -14.99 5.01 20.15
N LYS A 607 -14.86 3.77 19.66
CA LYS A 607 -15.73 2.68 20.11
C LYS A 607 -15.14 2.07 21.37
N GLU A 608 -15.93 2.02 22.44
CA GLU A 608 -15.58 1.26 23.63
C GLU A 608 -15.91 -0.21 23.43
N GLU A 609 -14.93 -1.10 23.56
CA GLU A 609 -15.14 -2.53 23.27
C GLU A 609 -16.09 -3.21 24.26
N ALA A 610 -16.02 -2.84 25.55
CA ALA A 610 -16.83 -3.45 26.61
C ALA A 610 -18.34 -3.16 26.47
N THR A 611 -18.70 -1.94 26.09
CA THR A 611 -20.08 -1.46 26.04
C THR A 611 -20.62 -1.32 24.62
N GLY A 612 -19.74 -1.29 23.61
CA GLY A 612 -20.08 -0.97 22.23
C GLY A 612 -20.38 0.51 21.98
N GLN A 613 -20.32 1.36 23.01
CA GLN A 613 -20.68 2.78 22.97
C GLN A 613 -19.67 3.63 22.20
N TYR A 614 -20.14 4.74 21.63
CA TYR A 614 -19.30 5.69 20.88
C TYR A 614 -18.92 6.88 21.77
N ARG A 615 -17.72 6.81 22.37
CA ARG A 615 -17.15 7.91 23.15
C ARG A 615 -16.74 9.07 22.25
N HIS A 616 -16.87 10.29 22.78
CA HIS A 616 -16.54 11.55 22.10
C HIS A 616 -17.34 11.81 20.80
N PHE A 617 -18.46 11.10 20.61
CA PHE A 617 -19.28 11.26 19.41
C PHE A 617 -19.83 12.68 19.26
N SER A 618 -20.32 13.29 20.35
CA SER A 618 -20.80 14.68 20.34
C SER A 618 -19.69 15.67 19.97
N GLU A 619 -18.47 15.49 20.45
CA GLU A 619 -17.31 16.34 20.08
C GLU A 619 -17.00 16.24 18.58
N GLY A 620 -17.07 15.03 18.02
CA GLY A 620 -16.98 14.79 16.57
C GLY A 620 -18.02 15.56 15.77
N MET A 621 -19.28 15.54 16.23
CA MET A 621 -20.38 16.26 15.57
C MET A 621 -20.31 17.78 15.72
N GLU A 622 -19.83 18.29 16.86
CA GLU A 622 -19.57 19.71 17.04
C GLU A 622 -18.46 20.22 16.12
N ALA A 623 -17.38 19.45 15.96
CA ALA A 623 -16.31 19.78 14.99
C ALA A 623 -16.84 19.82 13.54
N LEU A 624 -17.76 18.93 13.19
CA LEU A 624 -18.43 18.94 11.88
C LEU A 624 -19.36 20.14 11.70
N SER A 625 -20.10 20.51 12.75
CA SER A 625 -20.95 21.70 12.74
C SER A 625 -20.12 22.96 12.45
N LYS A 626 -18.98 23.11 13.12
CA LYS A 626 -18.03 24.20 12.86
C LYS A 626 -17.48 24.18 11.43
N ALA A 627 -17.11 23.01 10.92
CA ALA A 627 -16.59 22.89 9.56
C ALA A 627 -17.64 23.25 8.49
N ILE A 628 -18.92 22.91 8.72
CA ILE A 628 -20.02 23.27 7.82
C ILE A 628 -20.30 24.78 7.88
N GLU A 629 -20.26 25.37 9.08
CA GLU A 629 -20.41 26.81 9.27
C GLU A 629 -19.29 27.59 8.56
N GLU A 630 -18.03 27.17 8.72
CA GLU A 630 -16.86 27.75 8.03
C GLU A 630 -16.95 27.62 6.50
N ALA A 631 -17.58 26.55 6.00
CA ALA A 631 -17.87 26.38 4.58
C ALA A 631 -19.04 27.25 4.08
N GLY A 632 -19.83 27.84 4.99
CA GLY A 632 -21.07 28.56 4.70
C GLY A 632 -22.16 27.63 4.17
N GLY A 633 -22.35 26.48 4.82
CA GLY A 633 -23.25 25.40 4.41
C GLY A 633 -22.63 24.45 3.37
N VAL A 634 -23.16 23.23 3.28
CA VAL A 634 -22.72 22.18 2.34
C VAL A 634 -23.92 21.54 1.63
N ASP A 635 -23.71 21.13 0.37
CA ASP A 635 -24.74 20.48 -0.45
C ASP A 635 -24.73 18.96 -0.28
N GLY A 636 -23.58 18.37 0.03
CA GLY A 636 -23.46 16.94 0.25
C GLY A 636 -22.23 16.54 1.04
N VAL A 637 -22.28 15.34 1.59
CA VAL A 637 -21.21 14.79 2.43
C VAL A 637 -20.70 13.48 1.82
N VAL A 638 -19.38 13.30 1.79
CA VAL A 638 -18.73 12.09 1.27
C VAL A 638 -17.77 11.58 2.33
N GLY A 639 -17.91 10.33 2.74
CA GLY A 639 -17.11 9.75 3.82
C GLY A 639 -16.50 8.39 3.48
N PHE A 640 -15.38 8.07 4.12
CA PHE A 640 -14.74 6.75 4.05
C PHE A 640 -14.67 6.06 5.42
N SER A 641 -14.99 4.76 5.48
CA SER A 641 -14.90 3.93 6.68
C SER A 641 -15.71 4.54 7.84
N GLN A 642 -15.06 4.88 8.96
CA GLN A 642 -15.70 5.65 10.04
C GLN A 642 -16.32 6.96 9.54
N GLY A 643 -15.62 7.70 8.68
CA GLY A 643 -16.17 8.90 8.04
C GLY A 643 -17.38 8.60 7.14
N GLY A 644 -17.44 7.40 6.54
CA GLY A 644 -18.57 6.94 5.73
C GLY A 644 -19.82 6.65 6.57
N ALA A 645 -19.66 6.13 7.78
CA ALA A 645 -20.75 6.00 8.75
C ALA A 645 -21.23 7.39 9.21
N VAL A 646 -20.29 8.26 9.59
CA VAL A 646 -20.57 9.64 10.04
C VAL A 646 -21.25 10.46 8.94
N ALA A 647 -20.86 10.30 7.67
CA ALA A 647 -21.48 11.01 6.54
C ALA A 647 -23.00 10.77 6.46
N VAL A 648 -23.41 9.51 6.66
CA VAL A 648 -24.83 9.12 6.63
C VAL A 648 -25.55 9.57 7.90
N MET A 649 -24.88 9.53 9.07
CA MET A 649 -25.42 10.08 10.32
C MET A 649 -25.65 11.59 10.24
N VAL A 650 -24.72 12.35 9.65
CA VAL A 650 -24.86 13.80 9.43
C VAL A 650 -26.03 14.10 8.49
N ALA A 651 -26.16 13.34 7.40
CA ALA A 651 -27.30 13.47 6.49
C ALA A 651 -28.63 13.29 7.22
N SER A 652 -28.74 12.23 8.01
CA SER A 652 -29.92 11.94 8.83
C SER A 652 -30.23 13.04 9.84
N ALA A 653 -29.21 13.56 10.55
CA ALA A 653 -29.37 14.59 11.56
C ALA A 653 -29.87 15.92 10.98
N LEU A 654 -29.53 16.22 9.72
CA LEU A 654 -29.95 17.43 9.00
C LEU A 654 -31.38 17.37 8.44
N GLU A 655 -32.05 16.21 8.47
CA GLU A 655 -33.45 16.05 8.01
C GLU A 655 -34.44 16.56 9.07
N SER A 656 -34.54 17.89 9.22
CA SER A 656 -35.42 18.55 10.19
C SER A 656 -36.90 18.19 10.06
N GLN A 657 -37.37 17.92 8.84
CA GLN A 657 -38.77 17.54 8.57
C GLN A 657 -39.08 16.10 8.96
N ALA A 658 -38.14 15.16 8.75
CA ALA A 658 -38.34 13.75 9.06
C ALA A 658 -38.01 13.43 10.54
N ARG A 659 -37.18 14.26 11.19
CA ARG A 659 -36.73 14.07 12.57
C ARG A 659 -36.85 15.37 13.36
N ASP A 660 -38.00 15.56 14.01
CA ASP A 660 -38.23 16.72 14.86
C ASP A 660 -37.31 16.71 16.09
N LEU A 661 -36.87 17.89 16.55
CA LEU A 661 -36.01 18.04 17.73
C LEU A 661 -36.63 17.45 19.01
N SER A 662 -37.96 17.31 19.07
CA SER A 662 -38.65 16.63 20.17
C SER A 662 -38.31 15.14 20.27
N SER A 663 -38.05 14.47 19.13
CA SER A 663 -37.69 13.04 19.03
C SER A 663 -36.21 12.74 19.29
N VAL A 664 -35.35 13.77 19.28
CA VAL A 664 -33.92 13.62 19.51
C VAL A 664 -33.65 13.39 21.01
N PRO A 665 -32.91 12.34 21.41
CA PRO A 665 -32.54 12.15 22.82
C PRO A 665 -31.82 13.37 23.40
N GLY A 666 -32.12 13.72 24.65
CA GLY A 666 -31.66 14.98 25.26
C GLY A 666 -30.14 15.20 25.20
N ALA A 667 -29.35 14.13 25.28
CA ALA A 667 -27.89 14.19 25.17
C ALA A 667 -27.37 14.62 23.79
N HIS A 668 -28.17 14.48 22.73
CA HIS A 668 -27.78 14.78 21.35
C HIS A 668 -28.36 16.10 20.82
N LYS A 669 -29.40 16.66 21.45
CA LYS A 669 -30.01 17.93 21.04
C LYS A 669 -29.00 19.07 20.82
N PRO A 670 -28.03 19.31 21.72
CA PRO A 670 -27.14 20.46 21.59
C PRO A 670 -26.29 20.47 20.31
N TRP A 671 -25.76 19.31 19.90
CA TRP A 671 -24.96 19.25 18.68
C TRP A 671 -25.84 19.20 17.43
N VAL A 672 -27.04 18.62 17.49
CA VAL A 672 -27.98 18.58 16.36
C VAL A 672 -28.47 19.99 16.00
N GLU A 673 -28.81 20.81 17.00
CA GLU A 673 -29.21 22.20 16.79
C GLU A 673 -28.09 23.00 16.13
N LYS A 674 -26.85 22.87 16.63
CA LYS A 674 -25.67 23.51 16.01
C LYS A 674 -25.45 23.05 14.57
N LEU A 675 -25.58 21.76 14.31
CA LEU A 675 -25.37 21.18 12.99
C LEU A 675 -26.41 21.68 11.98
N ARG A 676 -27.69 21.71 12.37
CA ARG A 676 -28.79 22.22 11.54
C ARG A 676 -28.65 23.72 11.29
N ALA A 677 -28.36 24.50 12.31
CA ALA A 677 -28.09 25.93 12.17
C ALA A 677 -26.91 26.20 11.22
N ALA A 678 -25.82 25.43 11.34
CA ALA A 678 -24.64 25.56 10.48
C ALA A 678 -24.96 25.31 8.99
N ASN A 679 -25.92 24.45 8.69
CA ASN A 679 -26.39 24.19 7.32
C ASN A 679 -27.64 24.99 6.92
N GLY A 680 -28.04 25.99 7.72
CA GLY A 680 -29.19 26.85 7.44
C GLY A 680 -30.53 26.11 7.44
N GLU A 681 -30.72 25.15 8.36
CA GLU A 681 -31.92 24.31 8.50
C GLU A 681 -32.31 23.56 7.20
N THR A 682 -31.35 23.38 6.31
CA THR A 682 -31.54 22.76 5.00
C THR A 682 -30.95 21.35 5.02
N PRO A 683 -31.69 20.31 4.58
CA PRO A 683 -31.15 18.96 4.44
C PRO A 683 -30.10 18.90 3.32
N LEU A 684 -29.25 17.87 3.37
CA LEU A 684 -28.29 17.63 2.29
C LEU A 684 -29.01 17.18 1.01
N LYS A 685 -28.44 17.50 -0.15
CA LYS A 685 -28.92 17.00 -1.44
C LYS A 685 -28.53 15.53 -1.66
N PHE A 686 -27.40 15.10 -1.08
CA PHE A 686 -26.93 13.73 -1.15
C PHE A 686 -25.89 13.40 -0.07
N ALA A 687 -25.73 12.11 0.21
CA ALA A 687 -24.61 11.58 0.99
C ALA A 687 -23.96 10.38 0.29
N VAL A 688 -22.64 10.25 0.41
CA VAL A 688 -21.88 9.15 -0.19
C VAL A 688 -21.06 8.45 0.89
N SER A 689 -21.21 7.13 0.97
CA SER A 689 -20.56 6.28 1.96
C SER A 689 -19.65 5.28 1.28
N TYR A 690 -18.34 5.38 1.50
CA TYR A 690 -17.36 4.36 1.10
C TYR A 690 -17.03 3.47 2.30
N SER A 691 -17.34 2.18 2.24
CA SER A 691 -17.13 1.23 3.34
C SER A 691 -17.69 1.73 4.69
N GLY A 692 -18.78 2.50 4.68
CA GLY A 692 -19.45 2.93 5.91
C GLY A 692 -20.24 1.78 6.54
N PHE A 693 -20.58 1.93 7.81
CA PHE A 693 -21.26 0.89 8.58
C PHE A 693 -22.35 1.48 9.47
N TRP A 694 -23.35 0.65 9.79
CA TRP A 694 -24.39 1.01 10.74
C TRP A 694 -23.82 1.18 12.15
N GLY A 695 -24.28 2.22 12.85
CA GLY A 695 -23.94 2.50 14.24
C GLY A 695 -24.79 1.69 15.22
N PRO A 696 -24.24 0.68 15.93
CA PRO A 696 -25.01 -0.15 16.85
C PRO A 696 -25.54 0.49 18.15
N PRO A 697 -24.93 1.55 18.72
CA PRO A 697 -25.41 2.12 19.99
C PRO A 697 -26.90 2.48 19.97
N GLU A 698 -27.61 2.11 21.03
CA GLU A 698 -29.07 2.28 21.14
C GLU A 698 -29.47 3.76 21.12
N ASP A 699 -28.68 4.61 21.77
CA ASP A 699 -28.84 6.07 21.84
C ASP A 699 -28.69 6.77 20.48
N LEU A 700 -28.16 6.08 19.46
CA LEU A 700 -28.04 6.57 18.10
C LEU A 700 -29.10 6.01 17.14
N GLN A 701 -30.01 5.13 17.57
CA GLN A 701 -30.97 4.49 16.65
C GLN A 701 -31.98 5.46 16.04
N TRP A 702 -32.27 6.58 16.71
CA TRP A 702 -33.10 7.66 16.18
C TRP A 702 -32.55 8.27 14.89
N LEU A 703 -31.25 8.10 14.59
CA LEU A 703 -30.66 8.52 13.31
C LEU A 703 -31.05 7.61 12.14
N TYR A 704 -31.67 6.47 12.38
CA TYR A 704 -31.98 5.49 11.34
C TYR A 704 -33.46 5.18 11.20
N ASP A 705 -34.27 5.63 12.17
CA ASP A 705 -35.72 5.48 12.17
C ASP A 705 -36.39 6.85 12.40
N PRO A 706 -37.24 7.34 11.49
CA PRO A 706 -37.61 6.75 10.20
C PRO A 706 -36.40 6.61 9.25
N ARG A 707 -36.54 5.85 8.14
CA ARG A 707 -35.44 5.66 7.16
C ARG A 707 -34.93 7.01 6.63
N ILE A 708 -33.63 7.07 6.35
CA ILE A 708 -32.94 8.29 5.88
C ILE A 708 -33.45 8.68 4.50
N GLU A 709 -34.00 9.88 4.36
CA GLU A 709 -34.64 10.36 3.12
C GLU A 709 -33.66 10.97 2.13
N THR A 710 -32.56 11.53 2.63
CA THR A 710 -31.46 12.08 1.84
C THR A 710 -30.95 11.00 0.89
N PRO A 711 -30.87 11.25 -0.43
CA PRO A 711 -30.34 10.29 -1.39
C PRO A 711 -28.94 9.82 -0.97
N THR A 712 -28.72 8.50 -0.94
CA THR A 712 -27.44 7.91 -0.54
C THR A 712 -26.84 7.00 -1.61
N LEU A 713 -25.52 7.09 -1.77
CA LEU A 713 -24.71 6.21 -2.60
C LEU A 713 -23.70 5.47 -1.73
N HIS A 714 -23.71 4.14 -1.77
CA HIS A 714 -22.86 3.28 -0.96
C HIS A 714 -21.89 2.49 -1.83
N TYR A 715 -20.60 2.59 -1.54
CA TYR A 715 -19.55 1.75 -2.14
C TYR A 715 -19.15 0.65 -1.17
N LEU A 716 -19.28 -0.60 -1.62
CA LEU A 716 -18.96 -1.80 -0.86
C LEU A 716 -17.78 -2.52 -1.52
N GLY A 717 -16.77 -2.88 -0.73
CA GLY A 717 -15.66 -3.70 -1.20
C GLY A 717 -15.96 -5.18 -0.98
N SER A 718 -15.98 -6.00 -2.04
CA SER A 718 -16.25 -7.44 -1.90
C SER A 718 -15.15 -8.21 -1.15
N LEU A 719 -13.98 -7.60 -0.99
CA LEU A 719 -12.84 -8.14 -0.23
C LEU A 719 -12.53 -7.29 1.01
N ASP A 720 -13.47 -6.47 1.49
CA ASP A 720 -13.28 -5.63 2.68
C ASP A 720 -13.28 -6.47 3.96
N SER A 721 -12.09 -6.64 4.56
CA SER A 721 -11.91 -7.38 5.80
C SER A 721 -12.03 -6.51 7.06
N VAL A 722 -12.09 -5.18 6.91
CA VAL A 722 -12.15 -4.24 8.04
C VAL A 722 -13.60 -3.96 8.41
N VAL A 723 -14.42 -3.71 7.39
CA VAL A 723 -15.87 -3.56 7.54
C VAL A 723 -16.53 -4.69 6.78
N VAL A 724 -16.93 -5.73 7.53
CA VAL A 724 -17.65 -6.87 6.97
C VAL A 724 -18.94 -6.38 6.31
N GLU A 725 -19.24 -6.93 5.13
CA GLU A 725 -20.38 -6.56 4.27
C GLU A 725 -21.70 -6.42 5.05
N SER A 726 -21.99 -7.35 5.97
CA SER A 726 -23.21 -7.31 6.79
C SER A 726 -23.40 -6.00 7.56
N ARG A 727 -22.32 -5.34 8.00
CA ARG A 727 -22.37 -4.05 8.71
C ARG A 727 -22.66 -2.88 7.77
N SER A 728 -22.18 -2.95 6.53
CA SER A 728 -22.47 -1.96 5.49
C SER A 728 -23.88 -2.14 4.95
N THR A 729 -24.31 -3.38 4.68
CA THR A 729 -25.68 -3.70 4.26
C THR A 729 -26.71 -3.25 5.30
N ALA A 730 -26.42 -3.43 6.60
CA ALA A 730 -27.29 -2.92 7.66
C ALA A 730 -27.50 -1.39 7.61
N LEU A 731 -26.50 -0.62 7.14
CA LEU A 731 -26.63 0.82 6.94
C LEU A 731 -27.46 1.13 5.69
N VAL A 732 -27.21 0.40 4.59
CA VAL A 732 -27.96 0.51 3.33
C VAL A 732 -29.45 0.31 3.57
N ASP A 733 -29.84 -0.72 4.34
CA ASP A 733 -31.26 -1.06 4.60
C ASP A 733 -32.04 0.04 5.35
N ARG A 734 -31.33 0.96 6.01
CA ARG A 734 -31.90 2.11 6.75
C ARG A 734 -32.00 3.38 5.92
N CYS A 735 -31.58 3.34 4.66
CA CYS A 735 -31.70 4.45 3.72
C CYS A 735 -32.90 4.25 2.78
N LYS A 736 -33.54 5.33 2.35
CA LYS A 736 -34.64 5.30 1.37
C LYS A 736 -34.04 5.29 -0.04
N GLN A 737 -34.35 4.23 -0.82
CA GLN A 737 -33.87 4.05 -2.20
C GLN A 737 -32.34 4.25 -2.37
N PRO A 738 -31.48 3.55 -1.59
CA PRO A 738 -30.04 3.70 -1.70
C PRO A 738 -29.53 3.15 -3.04
N ILE A 739 -28.52 3.79 -3.61
CA ILE A 739 -27.75 3.22 -4.72
C ILE A 739 -26.53 2.51 -4.13
N VAL A 740 -26.32 1.26 -4.53
CA VAL A 740 -25.22 0.43 -4.04
C VAL A 740 -24.30 0.08 -5.21
N VAL A 741 -23.00 0.31 -5.04
CA VAL A 741 -21.95 -0.03 -6.00
C VAL A 741 -20.94 -0.93 -5.31
N THR A 742 -20.81 -2.17 -5.80
CA THR A 742 -19.84 -3.13 -5.27
C THR A 742 -18.60 -3.16 -6.16
N HIS A 743 -17.42 -3.03 -5.56
CA HIS A 743 -16.14 -3.14 -6.26
C HIS A 743 -15.32 -4.33 -5.75
N PRO A 744 -14.45 -4.94 -6.58
CA PRO A 744 -13.71 -6.16 -6.21
C PRO A 744 -12.53 -5.90 -5.25
N GLY A 745 -12.48 -4.74 -4.61
CA GLY A 745 -11.36 -4.30 -3.78
C GLY A 745 -11.57 -4.56 -2.28
N GLY A 746 -10.52 -4.38 -1.50
CA GLY A 746 -10.58 -4.34 -0.03
C GLY A 746 -11.00 -2.97 0.53
N HIS A 747 -10.54 -2.62 1.73
CA HIS A 747 -10.94 -1.42 2.47
C HIS A 747 -10.26 -0.12 1.97
N TYR A 748 -10.74 0.45 0.86
CA TYR A 748 -10.22 1.73 0.33
C TYR A 748 -11.26 2.47 -0.52
N VAL A 749 -10.99 3.74 -0.85
CA VAL A 749 -11.82 4.52 -1.78
C VAL A 749 -11.36 4.27 -3.22
N PRO A 750 -12.17 3.64 -4.09
CA PRO A 750 -11.79 3.42 -5.48
C PRO A 750 -11.78 4.73 -6.28
N VAL A 751 -10.63 5.05 -6.89
CA VAL A 751 -10.40 6.32 -7.60
C VAL A 751 -10.38 6.21 -9.13
N ASN A 752 -10.50 5.00 -9.67
CA ASN A 752 -10.49 4.76 -11.11
C ASN A 752 -11.79 5.26 -11.76
N ARG A 753 -11.72 5.64 -13.04
CA ARG A 753 -12.86 6.24 -13.77
C ARG A 753 -14.12 5.37 -13.73
N GLU A 754 -13.98 4.05 -13.82
CA GLU A 754 -15.08 3.10 -13.73
C GLU A 754 -15.92 3.28 -12.45
N TRP A 755 -15.26 3.53 -11.31
CA TRP A 755 -15.91 3.72 -10.01
C TRP A 755 -16.31 5.18 -9.74
N VAL A 756 -15.63 6.15 -10.36
CA VAL A 756 -16.00 7.57 -10.22
C VAL A 756 -17.18 7.95 -11.11
N ASN A 757 -17.42 7.25 -12.21
CA ASN A 757 -18.54 7.54 -13.12
C ASN A 757 -19.91 7.41 -12.41
N PRO A 758 -20.23 6.31 -11.69
CA PRO A 758 -21.45 6.22 -10.89
C PRO A 758 -21.59 7.34 -9.86
N LEU A 759 -20.49 7.72 -9.18
CA LEU A 759 -20.47 8.86 -8.27
C LEU A 759 -20.90 10.17 -8.98
N THR A 760 -20.33 10.45 -10.15
CA THR A 760 -20.64 11.68 -10.88
C THR A 760 -22.06 11.72 -11.44
N GLY A 761 -22.58 10.56 -11.89
CA GLY A 761 -23.97 10.43 -12.32
C GLY A 761 -24.94 10.67 -11.17
N PHE A 762 -24.68 10.02 -10.04
CA PHE A 762 -25.46 10.19 -8.82
C PHE A 762 -25.50 11.65 -8.34
N ILE A 763 -24.33 12.30 -8.20
CA ILE A 763 -24.26 13.70 -7.77
C ILE A 763 -25.07 14.59 -8.72
N LYS A 764 -24.91 14.39 -10.03
CA LYS A 764 -25.62 15.18 -11.04
C LYS A 764 -27.14 15.04 -10.87
N ASP A 765 -27.64 13.83 -10.67
CA ASP A 765 -29.08 13.57 -10.52
C ASP A 765 -29.62 14.14 -9.21
N SER A 766 -28.82 14.14 -8.13
CA SER A 766 -29.18 14.71 -6.83
C SER A 766 -29.18 16.24 -6.79
N VAL A 767 -28.36 16.91 -7.60
CA VAL A 767 -28.22 18.38 -7.58
C VAL A 767 -29.00 19.08 -8.68
N THR A 768 -29.48 18.34 -9.69
CA THR A 768 -30.34 18.88 -10.74
C THR A 768 -31.79 18.92 -10.23
N PRO A 769 -32.50 20.06 -10.31
CA PRO A 769 -33.89 20.13 -9.89
C PRO A 769 -34.75 19.17 -10.73
N LYS A 770 -35.50 18.29 -10.07
CA LYS A 770 -36.52 17.48 -10.74
C LYS A 770 -37.59 18.45 -11.27
N LYS A 771 -37.87 18.44 -12.58
CA LYS A 771 -39.09 19.06 -13.10
C LYS A 771 -40.25 18.29 -12.48
N GLU A 772 -41.09 18.96 -11.71
CA GLU A 772 -42.37 18.42 -11.27
C GLU A 772 -43.11 17.92 -12.52
N LYS A 773 -43.41 16.62 -12.55
CA LYS A 773 -44.48 16.12 -13.42
C LYS A 773 -45.76 16.65 -12.79
N ASP A 774 -46.56 17.39 -13.56
CA ASP A 774 -47.90 17.79 -13.16
C ASP A 774 -48.67 16.56 -12.65
N GLU A 775 -48.92 16.52 -11.35
CA GLU A 775 -49.83 15.59 -10.69
C GLU A 775 -51.28 15.97 -11.02
N SER A 776 -51.66 15.88 -12.30
CA SER A 776 -53.05 16.08 -12.74
C SER A 776 -53.60 14.95 -13.62
N GLU A 777 -52.84 13.86 -13.83
CA GLU A 777 -53.33 12.70 -14.60
C GLU A 777 -53.70 11.46 -13.77
N ASP A 778 -53.38 11.40 -12.47
CA ASP A 778 -53.67 10.21 -11.63
C ASP A 778 -54.98 10.28 -10.81
N GLU A 779 -55.78 11.35 -10.91
CA GLU A 779 -57.06 11.45 -10.19
C GLU A 779 -58.28 10.90 -10.97
N PHE A 780 -58.10 10.45 -12.22
CA PHE A 780 -59.19 9.84 -13.02
C PHE A 780 -59.20 8.30 -13.06
N ALA A 781 -58.25 7.63 -12.40
CA ALA A 781 -58.16 6.16 -12.40
C ALA A 781 -58.71 5.47 -11.14
N ALA A 782 -59.28 6.22 -10.17
CA ALA A 782 -59.83 5.67 -8.93
C ALA A 782 -61.38 5.60 -8.89
N LEU A 783 -62.07 5.94 -9.98
CA LEU A 783 -63.52 5.72 -10.14
C LEU A 783 -63.80 5.16 -11.54
N GLY A 784 -63.66 3.84 -11.68
CA GLY A 784 -64.00 3.06 -12.87
C GLY A 784 -64.04 1.58 -12.55
#